data_AF-A0A0N0D599-F1
#
_entry.id   AF-A0A0N0D599-F1
#
_cell.length_a   1.000
_cell.length_b   1.000
_cell.length_c   1.000
_cell.angle_alpha   90.00
_cell.angle_beta   90.00
_cell.angle_gamma   90.00
#
_symmetry.space_group_name_H-M   'P 1'
#
loop_
_entity.id
_entity.type
_entity.pdbx_description
1 polymer ?
#
loop_
_entity_poly.entity_id
_entity_poly.type
_entity_poly.pdbx_seq_one_letter_code
_entity_poly.pdbx_strand_id
1 'polypeptide(L)'
;EAKALLSNTNNHSQLLLHGWLAYLTGNGDQAIEYFQMAFKSTDSQANEIVRVSIFFCLAELLRRDNNYSFEQSDNIIRLARKINNPDWFSKILELFEIAIRCRLNPDYKPSFYFPIRSFDYFYFKHKDRSAIVQLFSALGAIWFKSDNFDYSTIYNLFKKANSSGYLWFAGELAKILLHSKLKLTPNEKKELTNTISNAGHKGLKIFLFDAFNMQVNWQRVMDKLLEIKPYKQPSQSKPKKIKTSSSRLVWILSIKKGRCSLKPKEQKQSNNGKWSKGRPVALKRLKEEAVNMGFISPQDAKICSDISVDSYYSSRYLQTDYSLNSNNAIKKLVDHPYVFMEDAPTVPVEIVNMAPELRIVKTDNTLNVSIYPITDGHQDTFVEQESPSRINLYLFDQNQQNIAINLQQAVAVPLSEKKKIHQLINKLSGLVTIHSDIDDFKGTTAEVSADKTPHIHLQHYGNGLKVLLRVRPFKDQGPYYKPGVGGKTVIAAVKRKNIQTNRDLQSEQKIAKSLVTNCPTLAETENGTWEWLFDDNEQALNLLLELEELRDKAVIEWPEGQPITLSKPISINAMKFSIRKKTDWFETTGELLIDDEMTLSFRKLLDLIEISPGRFIPLDNNRFLVLKDQFRRQLEAFNTYSEKTRQGAKIHWLAALSLGDFSKGAESVSADKHWRSHLKRLEEGLNYQPEVHSTFQGELRSYQIEGVQWLMRLAFWQVGACLADDMGLGKTIQALAVMLSCAHEGPILVVAPSSVTFNWLRESRRFAPTLNPKLLTGKNRKQLMENLQPFDLLITSYTLLVMESDRLKKVSWRVVLLDEAQAIKNAETKRSQAAMNLMAKFKMITTGTPIENHLGELWNLFRFINPGLLG
;
A
#
# COMPACT_ATOMS: atom_id res chain seq x y z
N GLU A 1 50.17 -42.61 -49.00
CA GLU A 1 50.87 -43.25 -47.86
C GLU A 1 49.91 -43.96 -46.91
N ALA A 2 48.96 -43.29 -46.25
CA ALA A 2 48.00 -43.97 -45.36
C ALA A 2 47.22 -45.12 -46.02
N LYS A 3 46.65 -44.92 -47.23
CA LYS A 3 45.96 -45.99 -47.99
C LYS A 3 46.86 -47.19 -48.36
N ALA A 4 48.17 -47.00 -48.43
CA ALA A 4 49.14 -48.07 -48.73
C ALA A 4 49.57 -48.86 -47.47
N LEU A 5 49.45 -48.27 -46.28
CA LEU A 5 49.67 -48.91 -44.97
C LEU A 5 48.47 -49.74 -44.47
N LEU A 6 47.37 -49.76 -45.22
CA LEU A 6 46.03 -50.20 -44.79
C LEU A 6 45.54 -51.50 -45.47
N SER A 7 46.40 -52.25 -46.18
CA SER A 7 46.01 -53.41 -47.00
C SER A 7 45.72 -54.72 -46.23
N ASN A 8 45.71 -54.71 -44.90
CA ASN A 8 45.43 -55.91 -44.08
C ASN A 8 44.34 -55.58 -43.03
N THR A 9 43.22 -56.28 -43.03
CA THR A 9 42.02 -55.93 -42.24
C THR A 9 41.96 -56.57 -40.85
N ASN A 10 42.99 -57.34 -40.46
CA ASN A 10 42.99 -58.13 -39.21
C ASN A 10 43.77 -57.48 -38.04
N ASN A 11 44.31 -56.26 -38.20
CA ASN A 11 45.04 -55.59 -37.12
C ASN A 11 44.16 -54.51 -36.45
N HIS A 12 44.02 -54.60 -35.13
CA HIS A 12 43.23 -53.69 -34.29
C HIS A 12 43.54 -52.20 -34.55
N SER A 13 44.82 -51.83 -34.65
CA SER A 13 45.22 -50.43 -34.88
C SER A 13 44.87 -49.94 -36.30
N GLN A 14 44.88 -50.84 -37.29
CA GLN A 14 44.51 -50.50 -38.66
C GLN A 14 42.99 -50.29 -38.79
N LEU A 15 42.17 -51.06 -38.07
CA LEU A 15 40.71 -50.83 -38.04
C LEU A 15 40.35 -49.45 -37.47
N LEU A 16 41.03 -49.01 -36.40
CA LEU A 16 40.83 -47.68 -35.83
C LEU A 16 41.22 -46.56 -36.82
N LEU A 17 42.33 -46.73 -37.54
CA LEU A 17 42.76 -45.78 -38.58
C LEU A 17 41.80 -45.74 -39.78
N HIS A 18 41.25 -46.89 -40.20
CA HIS A 18 40.19 -46.94 -41.21
C HIS A 18 38.92 -46.22 -40.73
N GLY A 19 38.52 -46.43 -39.47
CA GLY A 19 37.40 -45.74 -38.85
C GLY A 19 37.58 -44.22 -38.86
N TRP A 20 38.75 -43.72 -38.43
CA TRP A 20 39.07 -42.29 -38.49
C TRP A 20 39.04 -41.74 -39.92
N LEU A 21 39.66 -42.42 -40.88
CA LEU A 21 39.68 -41.96 -42.27
C LEU A 21 38.27 -41.95 -42.88
N ALA A 22 37.46 -42.98 -42.64
CA ALA A 22 36.08 -43.06 -43.11
C ALA A 22 35.23 -41.94 -42.49
N TYR A 23 35.37 -41.68 -41.19
CA TYR A 23 34.71 -40.56 -40.53
C TYR A 23 35.10 -39.21 -41.16
N LEU A 24 36.40 -38.92 -41.24
CA LEU A 24 36.92 -37.65 -41.71
C LEU A 24 36.54 -37.35 -43.18
N THR A 25 36.39 -38.38 -44.01
CA THR A 25 36.07 -38.25 -45.43
C THR A 25 34.58 -38.22 -45.76
N GLY A 26 33.70 -38.46 -44.77
CA GLY A 26 32.24 -38.42 -44.97
C GLY A 26 31.53 -39.78 -45.00
N ASN A 27 32.27 -40.89 -44.90
CA ASN A 27 31.75 -42.25 -45.02
C ASN A 27 31.38 -42.83 -43.65
N GLY A 28 30.33 -42.29 -43.03
CA GLY A 28 29.95 -42.60 -41.66
C GLY A 28 29.60 -44.07 -41.40
N ASP A 29 28.97 -44.78 -42.35
CA ASP A 29 28.53 -46.17 -42.13
C ASP A 29 29.73 -47.10 -41.97
N GLN A 30 30.69 -46.95 -42.88
CA GLN A 30 31.98 -47.64 -42.82
C GLN A 30 32.76 -47.26 -41.56
N ALA A 31 32.69 -45.99 -41.13
CA ALA A 31 33.37 -45.56 -39.92
C ALA A 31 32.88 -46.31 -38.66
N ILE A 32 31.56 -46.40 -38.48
CA ILE A 32 30.95 -47.12 -37.35
C ILE A 32 31.30 -48.61 -37.41
N GLU A 33 31.21 -49.22 -38.60
CA GLU A 33 31.55 -50.64 -38.79
C GLU A 33 33.00 -50.92 -38.38
N TYR A 34 33.95 -50.13 -38.86
CA TYR A 34 35.36 -50.28 -38.51
C TYR A 34 35.63 -50.06 -37.02
N PHE A 35 35.02 -49.06 -36.39
CA PHE A 35 35.16 -48.85 -34.94
C PHE A 35 34.56 -50.02 -34.15
N GLN A 36 33.39 -50.52 -34.53
CA GLN A 36 32.75 -51.65 -33.84
C GLN A 36 33.54 -52.95 -33.98
N MET A 37 34.11 -53.20 -35.17
CA MET A 37 35.03 -54.32 -35.38
C MET A 37 36.27 -54.20 -34.49
N ALA A 38 36.85 -53.00 -34.40
CA ALA A 38 37.99 -52.75 -33.52
C ALA A 38 37.65 -52.94 -32.04
N PHE A 39 36.48 -52.50 -31.58
CA PHE A 39 36.08 -52.61 -30.16
C PHE A 39 35.74 -54.04 -29.71
N LYS A 40 35.45 -54.96 -30.65
CA LYS A 40 35.20 -56.39 -30.35
C LYS A 40 36.48 -57.20 -30.11
N SER A 41 37.61 -56.79 -30.66
CA SER A 41 38.90 -57.47 -30.46
C SER A 41 39.55 -57.00 -29.15
N THR A 42 39.04 -57.48 -28.01
CA THR A 42 39.55 -57.12 -26.69
C THR A 42 40.84 -57.86 -26.37
N ASP A 43 41.98 -57.16 -26.41
CA ASP A 43 43.12 -57.50 -25.58
C ASP A 43 43.56 -56.29 -24.74
N SER A 44 43.19 -56.39 -23.46
CA SER A 44 43.57 -55.73 -22.20
C SER A 44 44.51 -54.50 -22.07
N GLN A 45 44.91 -53.77 -23.12
CA GLN A 45 45.59 -52.46 -22.98
C GLN A 45 44.96 -51.40 -23.87
N ALA A 46 43.97 -50.66 -23.35
CA ALA A 46 43.42 -49.50 -24.03
C ALA A 46 44.44 -48.34 -24.03
N ASN A 47 45.14 -48.17 -25.14
CA ASN A 47 45.95 -46.98 -25.38
C ASN A 47 45.07 -45.75 -25.67
N GLU A 48 45.68 -44.57 -25.79
CA GLU A 48 44.95 -43.33 -26.10
C GLU A 48 44.21 -43.36 -27.45
N ILE A 49 44.70 -44.13 -28.43
CA ILE A 49 44.09 -44.25 -29.76
C ILE A 49 42.69 -44.86 -29.67
N VAL A 50 42.51 -45.90 -28.85
CA VAL A 50 41.20 -46.52 -28.59
C VAL A 50 40.25 -45.51 -27.95
N ARG A 51 40.72 -44.79 -26.93
CA ARG A 51 39.93 -43.77 -26.20
C ARG A 51 39.46 -42.66 -27.13
N VAL A 52 40.34 -42.15 -27.97
CA VAL A 52 39.99 -41.10 -28.94
C VAL A 52 38.99 -41.61 -29.97
N SER A 53 39.16 -42.84 -30.45
CA SER A 53 38.25 -43.48 -31.42
C SER A 53 36.83 -43.64 -30.90
N ILE A 54 36.64 -43.85 -29.60
CA ILE A 54 35.31 -43.89 -28.97
C ILE A 54 34.58 -42.56 -29.18
N PHE A 55 35.24 -41.41 -29.02
CA PHE A 55 34.61 -40.11 -29.23
C PHE A 55 34.20 -39.87 -30.68
N PHE A 56 35.02 -40.29 -31.65
CA PHE A 56 34.67 -40.20 -33.08
C PHE A 56 33.48 -41.09 -33.44
N CYS A 57 33.41 -42.31 -32.89
CA CYS A 57 32.27 -43.20 -33.08
C CYS A 57 30.98 -42.62 -32.47
N LEU A 58 31.05 -42.10 -31.23
CA LEU A 58 29.91 -41.43 -30.59
C LEU A 58 29.48 -40.17 -31.35
N ALA A 59 30.43 -39.38 -31.86
CA ALA A 59 30.14 -38.20 -32.68
C ALA A 59 29.39 -38.57 -33.97
N GLU A 60 29.79 -39.63 -34.67
CA GLU A 60 29.09 -40.08 -35.88
C GLU A 60 27.69 -40.61 -35.58
N LEU A 61 27.52 -41.37 -34.49
CA LEU A 61 26.21 -41.85 -34.05
C LEU A 61 25.28 -40.68 -33.68
N LEU A 62 25.81 -39.64 -33.02
CA LEU A 62 25.06 -38.43 -32.67
C LEU A 62 24.62 -37.60 -33.90
N ARG A 63 25.37 -37.66 -35.00
CA ARG A 63 25.07 -36.94 -36.23
C ARG A 63 23.86 -37.51 -37.00
N ARG A 64 23.51 -38.78 -36.77
CA ARG A 64 22.52 -39.55 -37.54
C ARG A 64 21.07 -39.41 -37.09
N ASP A 65 20.85 -38.88 -35.88
CA ASP A 65 19.54 -38.54 -35.31
C ASP A 65 18.43 -39.60 -35.51
N ASN A 66 18.70 -40.87 -35.16
CA ASN A 66 17.73 -41.96 -35.23
C ASN A 66 17.81 -42.93 -34.04
N ASN A 67 16.69 -43.60 -33.72
CA ASN A 67 16.55 -44.51 -32.56
C ASN A 67 17.61 -45.62 -32.51
N TYR A 68 17.99 -46.17 -33.67
CA TYR A 68 19.01 -47.22 -33.79
C TYR A 68 20.41 -46.71 -33.38
N SER A 69 20.77 -45.50 -33.78
CA SER A 69 22.08 -44.89 -33.45
C SER A 69 22.20 -44.58 -31.94
N PHE A 70 21.08 -44.35 -31.24
CA PHE A 70 21.08 -44.13 -29.80
C PHE A 70 21.30 -45.41 -28.99
N GLU A 71 20.69 -46.52 -29.38
CA GLU A 71 20.92 -47.83 -28.74
C GLU A 71 22.39 -48.26 -28.90
N GLN A 72 22.97 -48.03 -30.07
CA GLN A 72 24.39 -48.25 -30.30
C GLN A 72 25.27 -47.32 -29.45
N SER A 73 24.88 -46.06 -29.26
CA SER A 73 25.63 -45.12 -28.42
C SER A 73 25.70 -45.56 -26.94
N ASP A 74 24.61 -46.08 -26.37
CA ASP A 74 24.60 -46.60 -25.00
C ASP A 74 25.52 -47.81 -24.84
N ASN A 75 25.53 -48.72 -25.83
CA ASN A 75 26.44 -49.87 -25.87
C ASN A 75 27.92 -49.43 -25.89
N ILE A 76 28.26 -48.42 -26.68
CA ILE A 76 29.62 -47.86 -26.74
C ILE A 76 30.01 -47.17 -25.43
N ILE A 77 29.10 -46.43 -24.77
CA ILE A 77 29.36 -45.82 -23.46
C ILE A 77 29.62 -46.89 -22.38
N ARG A 78 28.83 -47.97 -22.36
CA ARG A 78 29.05 -49.09 -21.44
C ARG A 78 30.41 -49.73 -21.66
N LEU A 79 30.84 -49.87 -22.91
CA LEU A 79 32.17 -50.36 -23.27
C LEU A 79 33.28 -49.39 -22.80
N ALA A 80 33.10 -48.08 -23.02
CA ALA A 80 34.04 -47.05 -22.58
C ALA A 80 34.24 -47.02 -21.05
N ARG A 81 33.22 -47.35 -20.26
CA ARG A 81 33.32 -47.44 -18.79
C ARG A 81 34.10 -48.66 -18.29
N LYS A 82 34.19 -49.73 -19.09
CA LYS A 82 34.97 -50.94 -18.75
C LYS A 82 36.48 -50.75 -18.97
N ILE A 83 36.87 -49.72 -19.72
CA ILE A 83 38.27 -49.37 -19.95
C ILE A 83 38.83 -48.68 -18.70
N ASN A 84 40.07 -49.02 -18.28
CA ASN A 84 40.73 -48.34 -17.17
C ASN A 84 41.02 -46.87 -17.58
N ASN A 85 40.40 -45.91 -16.90
CA ASN A 85 40.22 -44.56 -17.43
C ASN A 85 41.02 -43.49 -16.66
N PRO A 86 41.88 -42.70 -17.33
CA PRO A 86 42.41 -41.48 -16.75
C PRO A 86 41.28 -40.46 -16.55
N ASP A 87 41.46 -39.57 -15.56
CA ASP A 87 40.46 -38.57 -15.13
C ASP A 87 39.87 -37.76 -16.31
N TRP A 88 40.71 -37.43 -17.30
CA TRP A 88 40.30 -36.68 -18.49
C TRP A 88 39.31 -37.40 -19.38
N PHE A 89 39.49 -38.71 -19.57
CA PHE A 89 38.62 -39.49 -20.46
C PHE A 89 37.24 -39.67 -19.83
N SER A 90 37.19 -39.92 -18.52
CA SER A 90 35.94 -40.03 -17.75
C SER A 90 35.12 -38.74 -17.84
N LYS A 91 35.76 -37.58 -17.69
CA LYS A 91 35.10 -36.27 -17.71
C LYS A 91 34.55 -35.90 -19.09
N ILE A 92 35.27 -36.20 -20.16
CA ILE A 92 34.77 -35.96 -21.53
C ILE A 92 33.65 -36.95 -21.87
N LEU A 93 33.76 -38.20 -21.45
CA LEU A 93 32.71 -39.21 -21.64
C LEU A 93 31.39 -38.81 -20.94
N GLU A 94 31.48 -38.25 -19.74
CA GLU A 94 30.34 -37.69 -19.00
C GLU A 94 29.62 -36.59 -19.80
N LEU A 95 30.35 -35.75 -20.55
CA LEU A 95 29.75 -34.75 -21.44
C LEU A 95 28.95 -35.37 -22.58
N PHE A 96 29.51 -36.37 -23.26
CA PHE A 96 28.82 -37.09 -24.35
C PHE A 96 27.58 -37.83 -23.82
N GLU A 97 27.63 -38.39 -22.61
CA GLU A 97 26.50 -39.05 -21.96
C GLU A 97 25.37 -38.06 -21.63
N ILE A 98 25.69 -36.89 -21.07
CA ILE A 98 24.72 -35.81 -20.84
C ILE A 98 24.08 -35.38 -22.16
N ALA A 99 24.90 -35.17 -23.18
CA ALA A 99 24.47 -34.83 -24.53
C ALA A 99 23.48 -35.86 -25.11
N ILE A 100 23.78 -37.15 -25.00
CA ILE A 100 22.94 -38.24 -25.48
C ILE A 100 21.65 -38.33 -24.65
N ARG A 101 21.72 -38.18 -23.32
CA ARG A 101 20.54 -38.20 -22.44
C ARG A 101 19.61 -37.01 -22.65
N CYS A 102 20.15 -35.81 -22.90
CA CYS A 102 19.34 -34.64 -23.27
C CYS A 102 18.60 -34.84 -24.59
N ARG A 103 19.13 -35.66 -25.51
CA ARG A 103 18.44 -36.04 -26.75
C ARG A 103 17.38 -37.12 -26.54
N LEU A 104 17.65 -38.10 -25.67
CA LEU A 104 16.77 -39.25 -25.41
C LEU A 104 15.58 -38.94 -24.50
N ASN A 105 15.75 -38.08 -23.50
CA ASN A 105 14.73 -37.78 -22.51
C ASN A 105 14.50 -36.27 -22.42
N PRO A 106 13.40 -35.75 -22.99
CA PRO A 106 13.03 -34.33 -22.91
C PRO A 106 12.88 -33.82 -21.47
N ASP A 107 12.61 -34.71 -20.51
CA ASP A 107 12.44 -34.40 -19.09
C ASP A 107 13.77 -34.51 -18.30
N TYR A 108 14.85 -34.99 -18.93
CA TYR A 108 16.16 -35.05 -18.28
C TYR A 108 16.75 -33.64 -18.16
N LYS A 109 16.71 -33.11 -16.94
CA LYS A 109 17.39 -31.86 -16.56
C LYS A 109 18.76 -32.22 -15.99
N PRO A 110 19.87 -32.00 -16.72
CA PRO A 110 21.18 -31.95 -16.06
C PRO A 110 21.10 -30.81 -15.05
N SER A 111 21.66 -30.99 -13.86
CA SER A 111 21.89 -29.87 -12.95
C SER A 111 22.82 -28.88 -13.68
N PHE A 112 22.29 -27.90 -14.42
CA PHE A 112 23.06 -27.04 -15.32
C PHE A 112 24.31 -26.40 -14.66
N TYR A 113 24.32 -26.30 -13.33
CA TYR A 113 25.42 -25.78 -12.51
C TYR A 113 26.48 -26.79 -12.05
N PHE A 114 26.23 -28.10 -12.06
CA PHE A 114 27.15 -29.11 -11.47
C PHE A 114 28.18 -29.67 -12.47
N PRO A 115 27.82 -30.03 -13.73
CA PRO A 115 28.78 -30.43 -14.75
C PRO A 115 29.64 -29.26 -15.20
N ILE A 116 29.05 -28.08 -15.45
CA ILE A 116 29.83 -26.92 -15.92
C ILE A 116 30.86 -26.48 -14.87
N ARG A 117 30.50 -26.38 -13.59
CA ARG A 117 31.49 -26.08 -12.53
C ARG A 117 32.56 -27.15 -12.38
N SER A 118 32.19 -28.44 -12.44
CA SER A 118 33.19 -29.53 -12.35
C SER A 118 34.07 -29.61 -13.59
N PHE A 119 33.55 -29.23 -14.76
CA PHE A 119 34.26 -29.19 -16.03
C PHE A 119 35.15 -27.96 -16.16
N ASP A 120 34.68 -26.78 -15.76
CA ASP A 120 35.47 -25.55 -15.65
C ASP A 120 36.61 -25.80 -14.66
N TYR A 121 36.33 -26.38 -13.48
CA TYR A 121 37.36 -26.78 -12.51
C TYR A 121 38.37 -27.79 -13.09
N PHE A 122 37.89 -28.79 -13.83
CA PHE A 122 38.74 -29.77 -14.51
C PHE A 122 39.65 -29.10 -15.56
N TYR A 123 39.09 -28.21 -16.38
CA TYR A 123 39.84 -27.41 -17.35
C TYR A 123 40.89 -26.54 -16.67
N PHE A 124 40.53 -25.78 -15.63
CA PHE A 124 41.47 -24.94 -14.88
C PHE A 124 42.63 -25.74 -14.28
N LYS A 125 42.39 -26.99 -13.84
CA LYS A 125 43.41 -27.88 -13.26
C LYS A 125 44.32 -28.55 -14.30
N HIS A 126 43.87 -28.68 -15.55
CA HIS A 126 44.53 -29.49 -16.58
C HIS A 126 44.82 -28.79 -17.90
N LYS A 127 44.58 -27.46 -18.01
CA LYS A 127 44.78 -26.66 -19.23
C LYS A 127 46.16 -26.83 -19.88
N ASP A 128 47.21 -27.08 -19.10
CA ASP A 128 48.59 -27.17 -19.60
C ASP A 128 49.06 -28.61 -19.94
N ARG A 129 48.18 -29.62 -19.84
CA ARG A 129 48.61 -31.04 -19.90
C ARG A 129 48.46 -31.74 -21.26
N SER A 130 47.48 -31.39 -22.09
CA SER A 130 47.30 -32.05 -23.40
C SER A 130 46.40 -31.26 -24.37
N ALA A 131 46.79 -31.22 -25.65
CA ALA A 131 46.04 -30.55 -26.72
C ALA A 131 44.65 -31.16 -26.94
N ILE A 132 44.48 -32.47 -26.71
CA ILE A 132 43.19 -33.15 -26.88
C ILE A 132 42.19 -32.75 -25.80
N VAL A 133 42.67 -32.55 -24.58
CA VAL A 133 41.85 -32.07 -23.45
C VAL A 133 41.37 -30.66 -23.75
N GLN A 134 42.26 -29.78 -24.25
CA GLN A 134 41.87 -28.43 -24.65
C GLN A 134 40.81 -28.41 -25.76
N LEU A 135 40.92 -29.28 -26.77
CA LEU A 135 39.93 -29.40 -27.83
C LEU A 135 38.54 -29.76 -27.30
N PHE A 136 38.43 -30.87 -26.55
CA PHE A 136 37.13 -31.31 -26.02
C PHE A 136 36.59 -30.36 -24.94
N SER A 137 37.47 -29.67 -24.20
CA SER A 137 37.09 -28.59 -23.30
C SER A 137 36.43 -27.41 -24.03
N ALA A 138 37.02 -26.98 -25.14
CA ALA A 138 36.46 -25.89 -25.93
C ALA A 138 35.15 -26.30 -26.63
N LEU A 139 35.05 -27.55 -27.13
CA LEU A 139 33.80 -28.10 -27.68
C LEU A 139 32.69 -28.13 -26.63
N GLY A 140 32.98 -28.65 -25.43
CA GLY A 140 32.02 -28.67 -24.32
C GLY A 140 31.56 -27.26 -23.91
N ALA A 141 32.48 -26.30 -23.83
CA ALA A 141 32.14 -24.92 -23.50
C ALA A 141 31.16 -24.29 -24.51
N ILE A 142 31.33 -24.57 -25.81
CA ILE A 142 30.41 -24.10 -26.85
C ILE A 142 29.07 -24.83 -26.78
N TRP A 143 29.06 -26.16 -26.68
CA TRP A 143 27.81 -26.94 -26.64
C TRP A 143 26.93 -26.58 -25.45
N PHE A 144 27.53 -26.28 -24.28
CA PHE A 144 26.81 -25.94 -23.06
C PHE A 144 26.72 -24.44 -22.75
N LYS A 145 27.18 -23.56 -23.66
CA LYS A 145 27.20 -22.10 -23.50
C LYS A 145 27.85 -21.64 -22.18
N SER A 146 29.03 -22.17 -21.83
CA SER A 146 29.76 -21.72 -20.64
C SER A 146 30.26 -20.28 -20.78
N ASP A 147 30.03 -19.45 -19.76
CA ASP A 147 30.42 -18.03 -19.73
C ASP A 147 31.87 -17.79 -19.28
N ASN A 148 32.50 -18.77 -18.62
CA ASN A 148 33.80 -18.60 -17.95
C ASN A 148 34.99 -19.23 -18.71
N PHE A 149 34.78 -19.71 -19.94
CA PHE A 149 35.82 -20.40 -20.69
C PHE A 149 36.79 -19.42 -21.38
N ASP A 150 38.09 -19.57 -21.10
CA ASP A 150 39.14 -18.77 -21.72
C ASP A 150 39.51 -19.33 -23.09
N TYR A 151 39.07 -18.65 -24.16
CA TYR A 151 39.35 -19.00 -25.55
C TYR A 151 40.72 -18.50 -26.06
N SER A 152 41.47 -17.72 -25.27
CA SER A 152 42.78 -17.19 -25.70
C SER A 152 43.85 -18.30 -25.81
N THR A 153 43.80 -19.29 -24.92
CA THR A 153 44.66 -20.48 -24.96
C THR A 153 44.40 -21.34 -26.20
N ILE A 154 43.13 -21.46 -26.60
CA ILE A 154 42.70 -22.17 -27.80
C ILE A 154 43.22 -21.48 -29.06
N TYR A 155 43.24 -20.15 -29.08
CA TYR A 155 43.81 -19.37 -30.18
C TYR A 155 45.33 -19.61 -30.33
N ASN A 156 46.06 -19.70 -29.21
CA ASN A 156 47.49 -20.07 -29.23
C ASN A 156 47.71 -21.52 -29.71
N LEU A 157 46.85 -22.45 -29.31
CA LEU A 157 46.90 -23.84 -29.77
C LEU A 157 46.60 -23.94 -31.27
N PHE A 158 45.64 -23.17 -31.76
CA PHE A 158 45.33 -23.05 -33.19
C PHE A 158 46.55 -22.58 -33.98
N LYS A 159 47.24 -21.52 -33.54
CA LYS A 159 48.46 -21.02 -34.22
C LYS A 159 49.54 -22.09 -34.31
N LYS A 160 49.80 -22.81 -33.21
CA LYS A 160 50.76 -23.92 -33.20
C LYS A 160 50.34 -25.02 -34.17
N ALA A 161 49.10 -25.50 -34.09
CA ALA A 161 48.58 -26.56 -34.95
C ALA A 161 48.62 -26.19 -36.45
N ASN A 162 48.28 -24.95 -36.78
CA ASN A 162 48.31 -24.42 -38.14
C ASN A 162 49.74 -24.35 -38.68
N SER A 163 50.69 -23.85 -37.87
CA SER A 163 52.11 -23.78 -38.23
C SER A 163 52.78 -25.16 -38.38
N SER A 164 52.34 -26.15 -37.58
CA SER A 164 52.86 -27.52 -37.62
C SER A 164 52.19 -28.40 -38.68
N GLY A 165 51.22 -27.88 -39.46
CA GLY A 165 50.59 -28.63 -40.54
C GLY A 165 49.52 -29.64 -40.12
N TYR A 166 49.00 -29.58 -38.88
CA TYR A 166 47.90 -30.44 -38.41
C TYR A 166 46.54 -29.91 -38.91
N LEU A 167 46.29 -30.05 -40.21
CA LEU A 167 45.20 -29.37 -40.92
C LEU A 167 43.80 -29.64 -40.36
N TRP A 168 43.46 -30.90 -40.04
CA TRP A 168 42.15 -31.21 -39.47
C TRP A 168 41.97 -30.58 -38.07
N PHE A 169 42.97 -30.77 -37.20
CA PHE A 169 42.94 -30.26 -35.84
C PHE A 169 42.92 -28.72 -35.81
N ALA A 170 43.69 -28.07 -36.68
CA ALA A 170 43.64 -26.62 -36.83
C ALA A 170 42.28 -26.13 -37.37
N GLY A 171 41.66 -26.85 -38.30
CA GLY A 171 40.31 -26.56 -38.78
C GLY A 171 39.23 -26.71 -37.71
N GLU A 172 39.35 -27.74 -36.86
CA GLU A 172 38.47 -27.97 -35.71
C GLU A 172 38.52 -26.80 -34.70
N LEU A 173 39.74 -26.41 -34.30
CA LEU A 173 39.95 -25.26 -33.41
C LEU A 173 39.48 -23.95 -34.07
N ALA A 174 39.64 -23.80 -35.39
CA ALA A 174 39.17 -22.63 -36.12
C ALA A 174 37.64 -22.51 -36.10
N LYS A 175 36.90 -23.62 -36.25
CA LYS A 175 35.44 -23.62 -36.14
C LYS A 175 34.98 -23.19 -34.74
N ILE A 176 35.63 -23.70 -33.70
CA ILE A 176 35.37 -23.35 -32.30
C ILE A 176 35.60 -21.85 -32.08
N LEU A 177 36.74 -21.31 -32.52
CA LEU A 177 37.09 -19.90 -32.33
C LEU A 177 36.11 -18.96 -33.04
N LEU A 178 35.65 -19.30 -34.25
CA LEU A 178 34.64 -18.51 -34.98
C LEU A 178 33.27 -18.45 -34.28
N HIS A 179 32.93 -19.47 -33.48
CA HIS A 179 31.67 -19.56 -32.72
C HIS A 179 31.85 -19.22 -31.23
N SER A 180 33.04 -18.76 -30.83
CA SER A 180 33.34 -18.35 -29.46
C SER A 180 32.96 -16.89 -29.19
N LYS A 181 32.99 -16.49 -27.90
CA LYS A 181 32.80 -15.08 -27.48
C LYS A 181 34.07 -14.22 -27.65
N LEU A 182 35.15 -14.77 -28.20
CA LEU A 182 36.42 -14.06 -28.36
C LEU A 182 36.27 -12.91 -29.38
N LYS A 183 36.77 -11.70 -29.05
CA LYS A 183 36.81 -10.58 -29.99
C LYS A 183 37.93 -10.80 -31.01
N LEU A 184 37.56 -11.28 -32.20
CA LEU A 184 38.48 -11.51 -33.32
C LEU A 184 38.49 -10.31 -34.28
N THR A 185 39.68 -9.90 -34.72
CA THR A 185 39.87 -8.90 -35.79
C THR A 185 39.46 -9.47 -37.16
N PRO A 186 39.18 -8.61 -38.17
CA PRO A 186 38.81 -9.07 -39.51
C PRO A 186 39.86 -9.99 -40.16
N ASN A 187 41.15 -9.73 -39.91
CA ASN A 187 42.25 -10.55 -40.44
C ASN A 187 42.30 -11.93 -39.78
N GLU A 188 42.09 -12.01 -38.46
CA GLU A 188 42.06 -13.28 -37.74
C GLU A 188 40.86 -14.14 -38.15
N LYS A 189 39.68 -13.53 -38.38
CA LYS A 189 38.53 -14.25 -38.92
C LYS A 189 38.83 -14.85 -40.30
N LYS A 190 39.48 -14.07 -41.17
CA LYS A 190 39.88 -14.53 -42.51
C LYS A 190 40.87 -15.69 -42.44
N GLU A 191 41.85 -15.62 -41.55
CA GLU A 191 42.81 -16.71 -41.30
C GLU A 191 42.10 -18.01 -40.87
N LEU A 192 41.19 -17.93 -39.90
CA LEU A 192 40.43 -19.08 -39.40
C LEU A 192 39.55 -19.70 -40.51
N THR A 193 38.84 -18.87 -41.30
CA THR A 193 38.01 -19.36 -42.41
C THR A 193 38.83 -20.02 -43.53
N ASN A 194 40.02 -19.48 -43.82
CA ASN A 194 40.94 -20.06 -44.80
C ASN A 194 41.47 -21.42 -44.33
N THR A 195 41.81 -21.58 -43.05
CA THR A 195 42.27 -22.88 -42.51
C THR A 195 41.18 -23.96 -42.61
N ILE A 196 39.92 -23.61 -42.35
CA ILE A 196 38.78 -24.54 -42.52
C ILE A 196 38.63 -24.95 -43.99
N SER A 197 38.71 -23.98 -44.90
CA SER A 197 38.61 -24.22 -46.35
C SER A 197 39.74 -25.12 -46.86
N ASN A 198 40.98 -24.88 -46.39
CA ASN A 198 42.15 -25.68 -46.74
C ASN A 198 42.03 -27.14 -46.26
N ALA A 199 41.46 -27.37 -45.07
CA ALA A 199 41.17 -28.72 -44.60
C ALA A 199 40.12 -29.42 -45.51
N GLY A 200 39.05 -28.69 -45.88
CA GLY A 200 38.03 -29.17 -46.81
C GLY A 200 38.59 -29.55 -48.19
N HIS A 201 39.49 -28.74 -48.76
CA HIS A 201 40.15 -29.02 -50.04
C HIS A 201 41.00 -30.31 -50.02
N LYS A 202 41.50 -30.74 -48.86
CA LYS A 202 42.22 -32.02 -48.70
C LYS A 202 41.30 -33.22 -48.41
N GLY A 203 39.98 -33.06 -48.58
CA GLY A 203 39.00 -34.12 -48.41
C GLY A 203 38.59 -34.41 -46.96
N LEU A 204 38.96 -33.54 -46.02
CA LEU A 204 38.54 -33.62 -44.61
C LEU A 204 37.22 -32.85 -44.47
N LYS A 205 36.10 -33.59 -44.58
CA LYS A 205 34.76 -33.01 -44.68
C LYS A 205 34.03 -32.93 -43.35
N ILE A 206 34.32 -33.84 -42.42
CA ILE A 206 33.63 -33.91 -41.13
C ILE A 206 34.52 -33.36 -40.00
N PHE A 207 33.95 -32.43 -39.22
CA PHE A 207 34.52 -31.90 -37.98
C PHE A 207 33.68 -32.39 -36.79
N LEU A 208 34.32 -32.60 -35.63
CA LEU A 208 33.62 -32.99 -34.39
C LEU A 208 32.61 -31.94 -33.96
N PHE A 209 32.90 -30.66 -34.25
CA PHE A 209 32.01 -29.53 -34.05
C PHE A 209 30.63 -29.76 -34.68
N ASP A 210 30.58 -30.35 -35.88
CA ASP A 210 29.35 -30.56 -36.64
C ASP A 210 28.56 -31.81 -36.19
N ALA A 211 29.20 -32.72 -35.44
CA ALA A 211 28.53 -33.90 -34.89
C ALA A 211 27.38 -33.51 -33.94
N PHE A 212 27.52 -32.36 -33.30
CA PHE A 212 26.47 -31.74 -32.51
C PHE A 212 25.62 -30.83 -33.39
N ASN A 213 24.85 -31.43 -34.30
CA ASN A 213 23.88 -30.68 -35.09
C ASN A 213 22.80 -30.14 -34.14
N MET A 214 22.91 -28.86 -33.74
CA MET A 214 21.82 -28.11 -33.15
C MET A 214 20.73 -27.99 -34.23
N GLN A 215 19.85 -29.00 -34.34
CA GLN A 215 18.60 -28.80 -35.05
C GLN A 215 17.94 -27.54 -34.51
N VAL A 216 17.47 -26.71 -35.44
CA VAL A 216 17.01 -25.37 -35.14
C VAL A 216 15.78 -25.48 -34.24
N ASN A 217 15.99 -25.25 -32.94
CA ASN A 217 15.05 -25.48 -31.83
C ASN A 217 13.63 -24.96 -32.14
N TRP A 218 13.51 -23.88 -32.92
CA TRP A 218 12.23 -23.28 -33.24
C TRP A 218 11.33 -24.12 -34.15
N GLN A 219 11.86 -24.84 -35.16
CA GLN A 219 11.00 -25.61 -36.09
C GLN A 219 10.27 -26.72 -35.35
N ARG A 220 11.00 -27.46 -34.51
CA ARG A 220 10.46 -28.56 -33.70
C ARG A 220 9.43 -28.09 -32.67
N VAL A 221 9.66 -26.94 -32.03
CA VAL A 221 8.70 -26.38 -31.07
C VAL A 221 7.43 -25.92 -31.78
N MET A 222 7.54 -25.29 -32.96
CA MET A 222 6.39 -24.83 -33.73
C MET A 222 5.50 -25.99 -34.19
N ASP A 223 6.09 -27.07 -34.71
CA ASP A 223 5.32 -28.22 -35.17
C ASP A 223 4.57 -28.89 -34.00
N LYS A 224 5.20 -29.02 -32.83
CA LYS A 224 4.55 -29.54 -31.61
C LYS A 224 3.42 -28.65 -31.10
N LEU A 225 3.59 -27.33 -31.09
CA LEU A 225 2.54 -26.40 -30.68
C LEU A 225 1.34 -26.44 -31.64
N LEU A 226 1.61 -26.69 -32.92
CA LEU A 226 0.59 -26.88 -33.95
C LEU A 226 -0.12 -28.24 -33.87
N GLU A 227 0.27 -29.17 -33.00
CA GLU A 227 -0.41 -30.48 -32.82
C GLU A 227 -1.38 -30.51 -31.62
N ILE A 228 -1.36 -29.50 -30.76
CA ILE A 228 -2.18 -29.45 -29.53
C ILE A 228 -3.68 -29.42 -29.88
N LYS A 229 -4.46 -30.35 -29.30
CA LYS A 229 -5.93 -30.45 -29.45
C LYS A 229 -6.65 -29.85 -28.23
N PRO A 230 -7.74 -29.08 -28.41
CA PRO A 230 -8.45 -28.43 -27.31
C PRO A 230 -9.19 -29.41 -26.39
N TYR A 231 -8.83 -29.40 -25.10
CA TYR A 231 -9.56 -30.07 -24.02
C TYR A 231 -10.62 -29.15 -23.37
N LYS A 232 -11.80 -29.67 -23.01
CA LYS A 232 -12.90 -28.93 -22.33
C LYS A 232 -12.84 -29.09 -20.81
N GLN A 233 -13.01 -28.01 -20.04
CA GLN A 233 -13.16 -28.06 -18.57
C GLN A 233 -14.43 -27.34 -18.04
N PRO A 234 -14.91 -27.71 -16.84
CA PRO A 234 -16.13 -27.17 -16.20
C PRO A 234 -15.87 -26.03 -15.19
N SER A 235 -16.93 -25.24 -14.96
CA SER A 235 -16.98 -23.96 -14.23
C SER A 235 -16.93 -24.07 -12.69
N GLN A 236 -16.29 -23.09 -12.03
CA GLN A 236 -16.27 -22.93 -10.56
C GLN A 236 -17.10 -21.72 -10.07
N SER A 237 -17.49 -21.81 -8.79
CA SER A 237 -18.55 -21.07 -8.09
C SER A 237 -18.05 -19.94 -7.17
N LYS A 238 -18.96 -19.01 -6.85
CA LYS A 238 -18.75 -17.73 -6.14
C LYS A 238 -18.55 -17.87 -4.61
N PRO A 239 -17.75 -17.01 -3.95
CA PRO A 239 -17.59 -16.99 -2.49
C PRO A 239 -18.65 -16.11 -1.77
N LYS A 240 -18.84 -16.36 -0.47
CA LYS A 240 -19.78 -15.68 0.46
C LYS A 240 -19.02 -15.05 1.63
N LYS A 241 -19.54 -13.91 2.13
CA LYS A 241 -19.02 -13.06 3.22
C LYS A 241 -18.93 -13.75 4.60
N ILE A 242 -17.99 -13.28 5.43
CA ILE A 242 -17.63 -13.83 6.76
C ILE A 242 -17.92 -12.79 7.87
N LYS A 243 -18.36 -13.26 9.05
CA LYS A 243 -18.62 -12.49 10.28
C LYS A 243 -17.34 -12.26 11.13
N THR A 244 -17.26 -11.14 11.83
CA THR A 244 -16.13 -10.70 12.67
C THR A 244 -16.14 -11.31 14.08
N SER A 245 -14.98 -11.82 14.54
CA SER A 245 -14.69 -12.21 15.92
C SER A 245 -13.37 -11.58 16.41
N SER A 246 -13.12 -11.59 17.72
CA SER A 246 -11.98 -10.90 18.39
C SER A 246 -10.61 -11.60 18.23
N SER A 247 -10.58 -12.71 17.48
CA SER A 247 -9.38 -13.44 17.07
C SER A 247 -9.53 -13.79 15.59
N ARG A 248 -8.43 -13.93 14.84
CA ARG A 248 -8.48 -14.32 13.42
C ARG A 248 -7.33 -15.25 13.03
N LEU A 249 -7.59 -16.14 12.08
CA LEU A 249 -6.56 -16.92 11.42
C LEU A 249 -5.97 -16.10 10.26
N VAL A 250 -4.64 -16.07 10.17
CA VAL A 250 -3.92 -15.40 9.07
C VAL A 250 -2.96 -16.39 8.39
N TRP A 251 -2.81 -16.26 7.08
CA TRP A 251 -1.92 -17.09 6.27
C TRP A 251 -0.67 -16.29 5.88
N ILE A 252 0.50 -16.72 6.34
CA ILE A 252 1.78 -16.13 5.96
C ILE A 252 2.32 -16.84 4.73
N LEU A 253 2.57 -16.08 3.67
CA LEU A 253 2.97 -16.54 2.35
C LEU A 253 4.43 -16.16 2.07
N SER A 254 5.19 -17.11 1.54
CA SER A 254 6.58 -16.91 1.11
C SER A 254 6.73 -17.42 -0.32
N ILE A 255 7.32 -16.64 -1.23
CA ILE A 255 7.45 -16.98 -2.66
C ILE A 255 8.91 -17.23 -2.99
N LYS A 256 9.22 -18.38 -3.59
CA LYS A 256 10.55 -18.72 -4.12
C LYS A 256 10.42 -19.38 -5.48
N LYS A 257 10.98 -18.75 -6.52
CA LYS A 257 11.03 -19.27 -7.91
C LYS A 257 9.66 -19.69 -8.45
N GLY A 258 8.64 -18.83 -8.30
CA GLY A 258 7.28 -19.11 -8.79
C GLY A 258 6.44 -20.05 -7.91
N ARG A 259 7.00 -20.56 -6.81
CA ARG A 259 6.33 -21.44 -5.85
C ARG A 259 6.04 -20.70 -4.55
N CYS A 260 4.88 -20.96 -3.95
CA CYS A 260 4.51 -20.41 -2.64
C CYS A 260 4.63 -21.47 -1.54
N SER A 261 4.98 -21.03 -0.33
CA SER A 261 4.79 -21.80 0.91
C SER A 261 3.88 -21.02 1.86
N LEU A 262 2.94 -21.71 2.49
CA LEU A 262 1.93 -21.12 3.38
C LEU A 262 2.13 -21.60 4.83
N LYS A 263 2.09 -20.66 5.78
CA LYS A 263 2.18 -20.93 7.23
C LYS A 263 1.03 -20.25 7.97
N PRO A 264 0.18 -20.98 8.72
CA PRO A 264 -0.91 -20.38 9.47
C PRO A 264 -0.44 -19.76 10.80
N LYS A 265 -0.98 -18.58 11.14
CA LYS A 265 -0.80 -17.91 12.44
C LYS A 265 -2.13 -17.42 12.99
N GLU A 266 -2.27 -17.42 14.31
CA GLU A 266 -3.44 -16.87 15.03
C GLU A 266 -3.10 -15.46 15.54
N GLN A 267 -3.89 -14.45 15.16
CA GLN A 267 -3.78 -13.08 15.66
C GLN A 267 -4.93 -12.75 16.63
N LYS A 268 -4.62 -12.01 17.69
CA LYS A 268 -5.59 -11.51 18.69
C LYS A 268 -5.56 -9.99 18.74
N GLN A 269 -6.71 -9.38 18.94
CA GLN A 269 -6.83 -7.92 19.06
C GLN A 269 -6.60 -7.48 20.51
N SER A 270 -5.78 -6.45 20.71
CA SER A 270 -5.58 -5.82 22.02
C SER A 270 -6.69 -4.81 22.34
N ASN A 271 -6.84 -4.42 23.61
CA ASN A 271 -7.83 -3.42 24.05
C ASN A 271 -7.71 -2.05 23.33
N ASN A 272 -6.56 -1.76 22.72
CA ASN A 272 -6.31 -0.53 21.94
C ASN A 272 -6.52 -0.73 20.43
N GLY A 273 -7.18 -1.81 20.00
CA GLY A 273 -7.50 -2.08 18.60
C GLY A 273 -6.38 -2.65 17.73
N LYS A 274 -5.12 -2.71 18.22
CA LYS A 274 -3.95 -3.25 17.47
C LYS A 274 -3.91 -4.79 17.50
N TRP A 275 -3.60 -5.40 16.36
CA TRP A 275 -3.42 -6.85 16.19
C TRP A 275 -2.02 -7.32 16.62
N SER A 276 -1.94 -8.47 17.30
CA SER A 276 -0.66 -9.08 17.70
C SER A 276 0.15 -9.61 16.51
N LYS A 277 1.47 -9.81 16.67
CA LYS A 277 2.38 -10.39 15.63
C LYS A 277 1.99 -11.81 15.16
N GLY A 278 1.02 -12.44 15.82
CA GLY A 278 0.49 -13.75 15.49
C GLY A 278 1.32 -14.90 16.06
N ARG A 279 0.65 -15.90 16.66
CA ARG A 279 1.28 -17.14 17.15
C ARG A 279 1.17 -18.23 16.08
N PRO A 280 2.24 -18.98 15.75
CA PRO A 280 2.14 -20.12 14.82
C PRO A 280 1.10 -21.14 15.29
N VAL A 281 0.28 -21.63 14.36
CA VAL A 281 -0.71 -22.68 14.63
C VAL A 281 -0.22 -23.99 14.01
N ALA A 282 -0.19 -25.06 14.80
CA ALA A 282 0.20 -26.38 14.29
C ALA A 282 -0.84 -26.92 13.30
N LEU A 283 -0.39 -27.51 12.18
CA LEU A 283 -1.28 -28.10 11.17
C LEU A 283 -2.15 -29.23 11.72
N LYS A 284 -1.61 -30.02 12.66
CA LYS A 284 -2.37 -31.02 13.42
C LYS A 284 -3.63 -30.42 14.07
N ARG A 285 -3.46 -29.29 14.76
CA ARG A 285 -4.54 -28.58 15.45
C ARG A 285 -5.59 -28.04 14.48
N LEU A 286 -5.17 -27.56 13.31
CA LEU A 286 -6.10 -27.12 12.26
C LEU A 286 -6.83 -28.29 11.59
N LYS A 287 -6.22 -29.48 11.49
CA LYS A 287 -6.88 -30.66 10.93
C LYS A 287 -7.91 -31.25 11.90
N GLU A 288 -7.59 -31.29 13.18
CA GLU A 288 -8.41 -31.95 14.22
C GLU A 288 -9.47 -31.02 14.84
N GLU A 289 -9.17 -29.73 15.03
CA GLU A 289 -9.98 -28.82 15.86
C GLU A 289 -10.57 -27.62 15.09
N ALA A 290 -10.32 -27.47 13.77
CA ALA A 290 -10.71 -26.24 13.05
C ALA A 290 -12.21 -25.91 13.11
N VAL A 291 -13.07 -26.93 13.12
CA VAL A 291 -14.53 -26.76 13.21
C VAL A 291 -14.96 -26.19 14.58
N ASN A 292 -14.16 -26.41 15.62
CA ASN A 292 -14.42 -25.96 16.98
C ASN A 292 -13.81 -24.58 17.28
N MET A 293 -13.03 -24.00 16.35
CA MET A 293 -12.44 -22.68 16.50
C MET A 293 -13.40 -21.60 15.98
N GLY A 294 -14.02 -20.83 16.89
CA GLY A 294 -15.02 -19.78 16.56
C GLY A 294 -14.51 -18.58 15.76
N PHE A 295 -13.26 -18.60 15.26
CA PHE A 295 -12.64 -17.55 14.46
C PHE A 295 -12.14 -18.01 13.08
N ILE A 296 -12.38 -19.27 12.72
CA ILE A 296 -12.03 -19.83 11.41
C ILE A 296 -13.15 -19.52 10.42
N SER A 297 -12.81 -18.96 9.27
CA SER A 297 -13.80 -18.70 8.23
C SER A 297 -14.19 -19.97 7.46
N PRO A 298 -15.34 -19.99 6.75
CA PRO A 298 -15.68 -21.08 5.83
C PRO A 298 -14.64 -21.32 4.73
N GLN A 299 -13.85 -20.29 4.36
CA GLN A 299 -12.76 -20.42 3.39
C GLN A 299 -11.52 -21.06 4.03
N ASP A 300 -11.17 -20.67 5.26
CA ASP A 300 -10.11 -21.30 6.06
C ASP A 300 -10.40 -22.79 6.29
N ALA A 301 -11.64 -23.13 6.65
CA ALA A 301 -12.06 -24.52 6.86
C ALA A 301 -11.84 -25.41 5.61
N LYS A 302 -12.08 -24.86 4.40
CA LYS A 302 -11.82 -25.54 3.12
C LYS A 302 -10.33 -25.71 2.83
N ILE A 303 -9.47 -24.90 3.41
CA ILE A 303 -8.01 -25.05 3.28
C ILE A 303 -7.52 -26.07 4.30
N CYS A 304 -8.02 -26.03 5.54
CA CYS A 304 -7.70 -27.00 6.58
C CYS A 304 -8.12 -28.43 6.20
N SER A 305 -9.19 -28.61 5.42
CA SER A 305 -9.60 -29.93 4.92
C SER A 305 -8.53 -30.59 4.04
N ASP A 306 -7.72 -29.81 3.33
CA ASP A 306 -6.69 -30.28 2.39
C ASP A 306 -5.36 -30.65 3.07
N ILE A 307 -5.25 -30.53 4.40
CA ILE A 307 -4.07 -30.98 5.13
C ILE A 307 -4.02 -32.52 5.03
N SER A 308 -2.95 -33.04 4.43
CA SER A 308 -2.64 -34.47 4.33
C SER A 308 -1.97 -34.97 5.60
N VAL A 309 -2.26 -36.22 5.95
CA VAL A 309 -1.73 -36.92 7.13
C VAL A 309 -1.01 -38.15 6.63
N ASP A 310 0.31 -38.14 6.72
CA ASP A 310 1.15 -39.26 6.28
C ASP A 310 1.75 -39.92 7.52
N SER A 311 1.47 -41.21 7.70
CA SER A 311 2.02 -41.99 8.80
C SER A 311 3.13 -42.92 8.29
N TYR A 312 4.32 -42.82 8.85
CA TYR A 312 5.45 -43.68 8.52
C TYR A 312 6.14 -44.20 9.78
N TYR A 313 6.80 -45.35 9.65
CA TYR A 313 7.59 -45.92 10.74
C TYR A 313 9.02 -45.41 10.70
N SER A 314 9.45 -44.72 11.76
CA SER A 314 10.85 -44.41 12.02
C SER A 314 11.27 -45.12 13.31
N SER A 315 12.29 -45.98 13.24
CA SER A 315 12.94 -46.58 14.42
C SER A 315 11.96 -47.14 15.48
N ARG A 316 11.04 -48.01 15.08
CA ARG A 316 9.99 -48.68 15.90
C ARG A 316 8.86 -47.80 16.46
N TYR A 317 8.79 -46.51 16.13
CA TYR A 317 7.67 -45.64 16.50
C TYR A 317 6.91 -45.17 15.26
N LEU A 318 5.57 -45.19 15.32
CA LEU A 318 4.71 -44.62 14.29
C LEU A 318 4.78 -43.09 14.39
N GLN A 319 5.37 -42.44 13.40
CA GLN A 319 5.33 -40.99 13.26
C GLN A 319 4.18 -40.60 12.34
N THR A 320 3.56 -39.45 12.62
CA THR A 320 2.44 -38.91 11.83
C THR A 320 2.78 -37.48 11.48
N ASP A 321 3.02 -37.24 10.20
CA ASP A 321 3.33 -35.93 9.65
C ASP A 321 2.09 -35.28 9.03
N TYR A 322 1.96 -33.99 9.25
CA TYR A 322 0.87 -33.17 8.71
C TYR A 322 1.47 -32.21 7.68
N SER A 323 1.03 -32.33 6.43
CA SER A 323 1.52 -31.52 5.32
C SER A 323 0.39 -30.75 4.63
N LEU A 324 0.64 -29.50 4.24
CA LEU A 324 -0.32 -28.68 3.50
C LEU A 324 0.15 -28.54 2.05
N ASN A 325 -0.67 -28.99 1.10
CA ASN A 325 -0.39 -28.76 -0.32
C ASN A 325 -0.59 -27.28 -0.66
N SER A 326 0.52 -26.53 -0.71
CA SER A 326 0.51 -25.08 -0.92
C SER A 326 -0.08 -24.68 -2.28
N ASN A 327 0.03 -25.53 -3.31
CA ASN A 327 -0.52 -25.24 -4.65
C ASN A 327 -2.06 -25.32 -4.68
N ASN A 328 -2.67 -26.21 -3.90
CA ASN A 328 -4.12 -26.27 -3.78
C ASN A 328 -4.65 -25.23 -2.78
N ALA A 329 -3.93 -24.99 -1.69
CA ALA A 329 -4.30 -24.00 -0.70
C ALA A 329 -4.32 -22.57 -1.28
N ILE A 330 -3.36 -22.20 -2.13
CA ILE A 330 -3.34 -20.85 -2.73
C ILE A 330 -4.50 -20.58 -3.68
N LYS A 331 -4.98 -21.59 -4.43
CA LYS A 331 -6.19 -21.49 -5.28
C LYS A 331 -7.43 -21.15 -4.46
N LYS A 332 -7.48 -21.63 -3.21
CA LYS A 332 -8.57 -21.40 -2.26
C LYS A 332 -8.41 -20.10 -1.47
N LEU A 333 -7.26 -19.41 -1.59
CA LEU A 333 -6.97 -18.13 -0.93
C LEU A 333 -7.22 -16.91 -1.81
N VAL A 334 -7.71 -17.10 -3.05
CA VAL A 334 -8.18 -16.00 -3.91
C VAL A 334 -9.25 -15.22 -3.15
N ASP A 335 -9.12 -13.89 -3.17
CA ASP A 335 -9.96 -12.92 -2.44
C ASP A 335 -10.01 -13.11 -0.91
N HIS A 336 -9.04 -13.82 -0.33
CA HIS A 336 -9.00 -14.02 1.12
C HIS A 336 -8.44 -12.79 1.85
N PRO A 337 -9.16 -12.21 2.83
CA PRO A 337 -8.81 -10.91 3.43
C PRO A 337 -7.58 -10.97 4.38
N TYR A 338 -7.10 -12.16 4.75
CA TYR A 338 -6.06 -12.36 5.77
C TYR A 338 -4.86 -13.18 5.28
N VAL A 339 -4.31 -12.81 4.14
CA VAL A 339 -3.03 -13.35 3.62
C VAL A 339 -1.95 -12.27 3.75
N PHE A 340 -0.74 -12.62 4.18
CA PHE A 340 0.35 -11.66 4.41
C PHE A 340 1.68 -12.23 3.90
N MET A 341 2.59 -11.39 3.40
CA MET A 341 3.95 -11.84 3.05
C MET A 341 4.78 -12.14 4.30
N GLU A 342 5.69 -13.11 4.23
CA GLU A 342 6.66 -13.41 5.30
C GLU A 342 7.53 -12.19 5.64
N ASP A 343 7.88 -11.38 4.63
CA ASP A 343 8.73 -10.19 4.76
C ASP A 343 7.94 -8.93 5.14
N ALA A 344 6.61 -8.93 5.00
CA ALA A 344 5.71 -7.82 5.33
C ALA A 344 4.42 -8.31 6.04
N PRO A 345 4.51 -8.77 7.30
CA PRO A 345 3.44 -9.49 7.99
C PRO A 345 2.27 -8.62 8.45
N THR A 346 2.34 -7.31 8.22
CA THR A 346 1.31 -6.33 8.60
C THR A 346 0.46 -5.86 7.43
N VAL A 347 0.93 -6.07 6.19
CA VAL A 347 0.27 -5.65 4.95
C VAL A 347 -0.49 -6.84 4.36
N PRO A 348 -1.83 -6.82 4.31
CA PRO A 348 -2.58 -7.89 3.66
C PRO A 348 -2.28 -7.91 2.15
N VAL A 349 -2.25 -9.11 1.60
CA VAL A 349 -1.86 -9.40 0.21
C VAL A 349 -3.07 -9.94 -0.53
N GLU A 350 -3.41 -9.27 -1.63
CA GLU A 350 -4.45 -9.70 -2.55
C GLU A 350 -3.90 -10.77 -3.49
N ILE A 351 -4.62 -11.87 -3.68
CA ILE A 351 -4.27 -12.91 -4.67
C ILE A 351 -5.28 -12.83 -5.81
N VAL A 352 -4.80 -12.47 -7.01
CA VAL A 352 -5.65 -12.30 -8.19
C VAL A 352 -5.38 -13.41 -9.19
N ASN A 353 -6.44 -14.03 -9.70
CA ASN A 353 -6.33 -15.01 -10.77
C ASN A 353 -5.96 -14.33 -12.10
N MET A 354 -4.87 -14.80 -12.70
CA MET A 354 -4.41 -14.38 -14.01
C MET A 354 -4.43 -15.57 -14.97
N ALA A 355 -4.69 -15.31 -16.24
CA ALA A 355 -4.51 -16.30 -17.30
C ALA A 355 -3.09 -16.20 -17.87
N PRO A 356 -2.42 -17.32 -18.20
CA PRO A 356 -1.15 -17.27 -18.90
C PRO A 356 -1.32 -16.65 -20.29
N GLU A 357 -0.27 -15.98 -20.77
CA GLU A 357 -0.25 -15.22 -22.02
C GLU A 357 0.83 -15.74 -22.96
N LEU A 358 0.55 -15.87 -24.24
CA LEU A 358 1.56 -16.11 -25.27
C LEU A 358 2.06 -14.76 -25.80
N ARG A 359 3.34 -14.48 -25.62
CA ARG A 359 4.00 -13.24 -26.06
C ARG A 359 4.87 -13.51 -27.29
N ILE A 360 4.66 -12.70 -28.32
CA ILE A 360 5.40 -12.73 -29.59
C ILE A 360 6.02 -11.35 -29.79
N VAL A 361 7.29 -11.23 -29.41
CA VAL A 361 8.03 -9.96 -29.40
C VAL A 361 8.94 -9.89 -30.63
N LYS A 362 8.93 -8.76 -31.34
CA LYS A 362 9.79 -8.55 -32.51
C LYS A 362 11.19 -8.05 -32.08
N THR A 363 12.22 -8.74 -32.55
CA THR A 363 13.64 -8.37 -32.44
C THR A 363 14.25 -8.25 -33.84
N ASP A 364 15.38 -7.54 -34.00
CA ASP A 364 15.94 -7.09 -35.29
C ASP A 364 15.72 -8.04 -36.48
N ASN A 365 16.07 -9.33 -36.36
CA ASN A 365 15.88 -10.34 -37.41
C ASN A 365 15.00 -11.56 -37.02
N THR A 366 14.41 -11.57 -35.83
CA THR A 366 13.67 -12.75 -35.29
C THR A 366 12.44 -12.35 -34.48
N LEU A 367 11.42 -13.20 -34.49
CA LEU A 367 10.23 -13.15 -33.63
C LEU A 367 10.43 -14.10 -32.45
N ASN A 368 10.49 -13.57 -31.23
CA ASN A 368 10.63 -14.38 -30.02
C ASN A 368 9.25 -14.79 -29.51
N VAL A 369 8.96 -16.09 -29.55
CA VAL A 369 7.72 -16.69 -29.04
C VAL A 369 7.97 -17.23 -27.63
N SER A 370 7.18 -16.82 -26.66
CA SER A 370 7.30 -17.27 -25.27
C SER A 370 5.92 -17.33 -24.61
N ILE A 371 5.74 -18.22 -23.64
CA ILE A 371 4.61 -18.15 -22.71
C ILE A 371 5.02 -17.38 -21.47
N TYR A 372 4.10 -16.60 -20.92
CA TYR A 372 4.26 -15.86 -19.68
C TYR A 372 3.20 -16.28 -18.67
N PRO A 373 3.56 -16.56 -17.41
CA PRO A 373 4.92 -16.63 -16.88
C PRO A 373 5.69 -17.84 -17.43
N ILE A 374 7.02 -17.71 -17.54
CA ILE A 374 7.88 -18.82 -17.95
C ILE A 374 7.90 -19.84 -16.81
N THR A 375 7.43 -21.04 -17.09
CA THR A 375 7.34 -22.15 -16.13
C THR A 375 7.88 -23.43 -16.75
N ASP A 376 8.17 -24.44 -15.91
CA ASP A 376 8.56 -25.76 -16.38
C ASP A 376 7.38 -26.57 -16.96
N GLY A 377 6.14 -26.05 -16.81
CA GLY A 377 4.92 -26.60 -17.37
C GLY A 377 4.37 -27.83 -16.64
N HIS A 378 5.05 -28.31 -15.60
CA HIS A 378 4.58 -29.44 -14.78
C HIS A 378 3.66 -29.02 -13.65
N GLN A 379 3.66 -27.72 -13.31
CA GLN A 379 2.79 -27.15 -12.28
C GLN A 379 1.57 -26.51 -12.96
N ASP A 380 0.40 -26.67 -12.34
CA ASP A 380 -0.85 -26.04 -12.78
C ASP A 380 -1.02 -24.63 -12.19
N THR A 381 -0.09 -24.19 -11.34
CA THR A 381 -0.05 -22.87 -10.72
C THR A 381 1.32 -22.23 -10.85
N PHE A 382 1.34 -20.92 -11.08
CA PHE A 382 2.52 -20.08 -10.92
C PHE A 382 2.17 -18.84 -10.14
N VAL A 383 3.04 -18.47 -9.19
CA VAL A 383 2.80 -17.36 -8.27
C VAL A 383 3.85 -16.29 -8.52
N GLU A 384 3.41 -15.10 -8.90
CA GLU A 384 4.26 -13.93 -9.10
C GLU A 384 3.86 -12.82 -8.14
N GLN A 385 4.83 -12.25 -7.44
CA GLN A 385 4.60 -11.04 -6.68
C GLN A 385 4.65 -9.84 -7.63
N GLU A 386 3.50 -9.23 -7.91
CA GLU A 386 3.42 -8.01 -8.72
C GLU A 386 3.85 -6.78 -7.90
N SER A 387 3.41 -6.73 -6.64
CA SER A 387 3.74 -5.66 -5.70
C SER A 387 3.73 -6.18 -4.25
N PRO A 388 4.18 -5.41 -3.24
CA PRO A 388 4.16 -5.85 -1.84
C PRO A 388 2.79 -6.30 -1.31
N SER A 389 1.69 -5.82 -1.93
CA SER A 389 0.31 -6.07 -1.53
C SER A 389 -0.50 -6.85 -2.57
N ARG A 390 0.12 -7.34 -3.65
CA ARG A 390 -0.57 -8.05 -4.73
C ARG A 390 0.26 -9.20 -5.31
N ILE A 391 -0.38 -10.37 -5.39
CA ILE A 391 0.13 -11.59 -5.98
C ILE A 391 -0.74 -11.96 -7.19
N ASN A 392 -0.09 -12.22 -8.31
CA ASN A 392 -0.72 -12.80 -9.48
C ASN A 392 -0.58 -14.32 -9.41
N LEU A 393 -1.72 -15.01 -9.35
CA LEU A 393 -1.83 -16.45 -9.42
C LEU A 393 -2.21 -16.85 -10.84
N TYR A 394 -1.26 -17.39 -11.60
CA TYR A 394 -1.52 -17.91 -12.94
C TYR A 394 -1.96 -19.37 -12.84
N LEU A 395 -3.13 -19.67 -13.38
CA LEU A 395 -3.67 -21.02 -13.46
C LEU A 395 -3.47 -21.56 -14.88
N PHE A 396 -2.77 -22.69 -14.99
CA PHE A 396 -2.54 -23.35 -16.28
C PHE A 396 -3.51 -24.51 -16.42
N ASP A 397 -4.38 -24.45 -17.43
CA ASP A 397 -5.12 -25.63 -17.86
C ASP A 397 -4.21 -26.66 -18.56
N GLN A 398 -4.71 -27.86 -18.84
CA GLN A 398 -3.91 -28.92 -19.46
C GLN A 398 -3.34 -28.52 -20.83
N ASN A 399 -4.06 -27.70 -21.61
CA ASN A 399 -3.57 -27.24 -22.92
C ASN A 399 -2.46 -26.19 -22.73
N GLN A 400 -2.62 -25.28 -21.78
CA GLN A 400 -1.66 -24.24 -21.43
C GLN A 400 -0.40 -24.82 -20.81
N GLN A 401 -0.51 -25.88 -20.00
CA GLN A 401 0.63 -26.67 -19.53
C GLN A 401 1.38 -27.30 -20.69
N ASN A 402 0.68 -27.92 -21.65
CA ASN A 402 1.32 -28.48 -22.84
C ASN A 402 2.03 -27.40 -23.68
N ILE A 403 1.45 -26.20 -23.80
CA ILE A 403 2.11 -25.05 -24.45
C ILE A 403 3.37 -24.66 -23.66
N ALA A 404 3.28 -24.56 -22.33
CA ALA A 404 4.40 -24.18 -21.47
C ALA A 404 5.54 -25.21 -21.46
N ILE A 405 5.22 -26.51 -21.46
CA ILE A 405 6.20 -27.61 -21.58
C ILE A 405 7.01 -27.48 -22.88
N ASN A 406 6.37 -27.04 -23.97
CA ASN A 406 7.03 -26.83 -25.26
C ASN A 406 7.74 -25.46 -25.35
N LEU A 407 7.35 -24.47 -24.54
CA LEU A 407 7.89 -23.10 -24.49
C LEU A 407 8.56 -22.77 -23.15
N GLN A 408 9.38 -23.70 -22.61
CA GLN A 408 10.14 -23.49 -21.36
C GLN A 408 11.16 -22.35 -21.46
N GLN A 409 11.50 -21.92 -22.68
CA GLN A 409 12.33 -20.76 -22.98
C GLN A 409 11.76 -20.04 -24.20
N ALA A 410 12.09 -18.76 -24.35
CA ALA A 410 11.74 -17.99 -25.54
C ALA A 410 12.38 -18.61 -26.78
N VAL A 411 11.58 -18.79 -27.83
CA VAL A 411 11.98 -19.42 -29.09
C VAL A 411 12.10 -18.34 -30.15
N ALA A 412 13.31 -18.16 -30.69
CA ALA A 412 13.57 -17.22 -31.78
C ALA A 412 13.22 -17.84 -33.14
N VAL A 413 12.16 -17.33 -33.76
CA VAL A 413 11.70 -17.72 -35.11
C VAL A 413 12.18 -16.68 -36.13
N PRO A 414 12.85 -17.06 -37.23
CA PRO A 414 13.27 -16.14 -38.28
C PRO A 414 12.09 -15.38 -38.92
N LEU A 415 12.31 -14.10 -39.26
CA LEU A 415 11.30 -13.27 -39.94
C LEU A 415 10.86 -13.83 -41.31
N SER A 416 11.67 -14.67 -41.96
CA SER A 416 11.31 -15.35 -43.21
C SER A 416 10.14 -16.33 -43.07
N GLU A 417 9.85 -16.78 -41.84
CA GLU A 417 8.88 -17.85 -41.54
C GLU A 417 7.59 -17.32 -40.90
N LYS A 418 7.26 -16.04 -41.14
CA LYS A 418 6.03 -15.37 -40.65
C LYS A 418 4.76 -16.19 -40.88
N LYS A 419 4.65 -16.93 -41.99
CA LYS A 419 3.48 -17.77 -42.31
C LYS A 419 3.20 -18.82 -41.22
N LYS A 420 4.23 -19.45 -40.64
CA LYS A 420 4.06 -20.43 -39.55
C LYS A 420 3.61 -19.76 -38.24
N ILE A 421 4.06 -18.53 -37.96
CA ILE A 421 3.59 -17.74 -36.81
C ILE A 421 2.10 -17.40 -36.96
N HIS A 422 1.64 -17.03 -38.15
CA HIS A 422 0.21 -16.79 -38.40
C HIS A 422 -0.64 -18.04 -38.17
N GLN A 423 -0.18 -19.21 -38.62
CA GLN A 423 -0.86 -20.48 -38.36
C GLN A 423 -0.92 -20.80 -36.86
N LEU A 424 0.18 -20.56 -36.13
CA LEU A 424 0.23 -20.73 -34.67
C LEU A 424 -0.78 -19.85 -33.96
N ILE A 425 -0.82 -18.55 -34.28
CA ILE A 425 -1.74 -17.59 -33.66
C ILE A 425 -3.20 -17.99 -33.91
N ASN A 426 -3.56 -18.35 -35.15
CA ASN A 426 -4.92 -18.76 -35.48
C ASN A 426 -5.35 -19.99 -34.68
N LYS A 427 -4.46 -20.99 -34.52
CA LYS A 427 -4.76 -22.22 -33.78
C LYS A 427 -4.80 -22.02 -32.26
N LEU A 428 -3.89 -21.23 -31.70
CA LEU A 428 -3.75 -21.03 -30.25
C LEU A 428 -4.60 -19.90 -29.68
N SER A 429 -5.13 -18.98 -30.51
CA SER A 429 -5.99 -17.86 -30.07
C SER A 429 -7.26 -18.30 -29.32
N GLY A 430 -7.73 -19.53 -29.53
CA GLY A 430 -8.83 -20.12 -28.78
C GLY A 430 -8.45 -20.78 -27.45
N LEU A 431 -7.16 -20.88 -27.14
CA LEU A 431 -6.60 -21.60 -25.97
C LEU A 431 -5.85 -20.69 -24.99
N VAL A 432 -5.23 -19.63 -25.48
CA VAL A 432 -4.39 -18.71 -24.69
C VAL A 432 -4.51 -17.30 -25.24
N THR A 433 -4.46 -16.29 -24.37
CA THR A 433 -4.41 -14.87 -24.76
C THR A 433 -3.08 -14.59 -25.46
N ILE A 434 -3.11 -13.94 -26.63
CA ILE A 434 -1.90 -13.70 -27.45
C ILE A 434 -1.60 -12.20 -27.52
N HIS A 435 -0.37 -11.83 -27.21
CA HIS A 435 0.21 -10.51 -27.41
C HIS A 435 1.25 -10.58 -28.54
N SER A 436 1.11 -9.74 -29.57
CA SER A 436 2.02 -9.75 -30.72
C SER A 436 2.38 -8.35 -31.20
N ASP A 437 3.67 -8.13 -31.48
CA ASP A 437 4.21 -6.89 -32.09
C ASP A 437 4.14 -6.88 -33.63
N ILE A 438 3.25 -7.69 -34.23
CA ILE A 438 3.12 -7.82 -35.69
C ILE A 438 1.90 -7.03 -36.15
N ASP A 439 2.13 -6.02 -36.99
CA ASP A 439 1.09 -5.08 -37.45
C ASP A 439 0.09 -5.67 -38.49
N ASP A 440 0.35 -6.86 -39.04
CA ASP A 440 -0.28 -7.38 -40.27
C ASP A 440 -1.30 -8.53 -40.08
N PHE A 441 -2.01 -8.59 -38.95
CA PHE A 441 -3.07 -9.59 -38.73
C PHE A 441 -4.44 -9.14 -39.27
N LYS A 442 -4.63 -9.21 -40.59
CA LYS A 442 -5.97 -9.13 -41.21
C LYS A 442 -6.54 -10.53 -41.42
N GLY A 443 -7.18 -11.12 -40.41
CA GLY A 443 -7.90 -12.39 -40.57
C GLY A 443 -8.88 -12.73 -39.45
N THR A 444 -10.15 -12.98 -39.82
CA THR A 444 -11.29 -13.57 -39.04
C THR A 444 -11.64 -13.02 -37.64
N THR A 445 -10.85 -12.12 -37.06
CA THR A 445 -11.14 -11.41 -35.80
C THR A 445 -11.82 -10.08 -36.07
N ALA A 446 -12.89 -9.77 -35.33
CA ALA A 446 -13.52 -8.46 -35.42
C ALA A 446 -12.66 -7.41 -34.70
N GLU A 447 -12.23 -6.38 -35.41
CA GLU A 447 -11.42 -5.29 -34.87
C GLU A 447 -12.32 -4.24 -34.19
N VAL A 448 -11.97 -3.87 -32.96
CA VAL A 448 -12.70 -2.89 -32.14
C VAL A 448 -11.74 -1.79 -31.74
N SER A 449 -12.19 -0.52 -31.84
CA SER A 449 -11.40 0.63 -31.41
C SER A 449 -11.06 0.55 -29.92
N ALA A 450 -9.79 0.74 -29.58
CA ALA A 450 -9.33 0.73 -28.19
C ALA A 450 -9.89 1.94 -27.43
N ASP A 451 -10.47 1.67 -26.25
CA ASP A 451 -10.81 2.70 -25.29
C ASP A 451 -9.56 3.12 -24.49
N LYS A 452 -9.42 4.43 -24.28
CA LYS A 452 -8.29 5.05 -23.57
C LYS A 452 -8.70 5.58 -22.19
N THR A 453 -9.96 5.39 -21.79
CA THR A 453 -10.53 5.93 -20.56
C THR A 453 -9.85 5.27 -19.34
N PRO A 454 -9.35 6.06 -18.37
CA PRO A 454 -8.81 5.51 -17.14
C PRO A 454 -9.93 4.98 -16.22
N HIS A 455 -9.68 3.83 -15.62
CA HIS A 455 -10.51 3.21 -14.58
C HIS A 455 -9.74 3.26 -13.25
N ILE A 456 -10.34 3.85 -12.23
CA ILE A 456 -9.80 3.94 -10.87
C ILE A 456 -10.52 2.90 -10.03
N HIS A 457 -9.81 1.85 -9.64
CA HIS A 457 -10.35 0.83 -8.76
C HIS A 457 -10.04 1.20 -7.32
N LEU A 458 -11.09 1.30 -6.51
CA LEU A 458 -11.02 1.60 -5.09
C LEU A 458 -11.33 0.34 -4.29
N GLN A 459 -10.50 0.07 -3.30
CA GLN A 459 -10.68 -1.03 -2.35
C GLN A 459 -10.36 -0.54 -0.93
N HIS A 460 -11.08 -1.08 0.05
CA HIS A 460 -10.79 -0.82 1.47
C HIS A 460 -9.44 -1.43 1.85
N TYR A 461 -8.59 -0.68 2.55
CA TYR A 461 -7.31 -1.16 3.06
C TYR A 461 -7.09 -0.72 4.51
N GLY A 462 -7.26 -1.63 5.47
CA GLY A 462 -7.22 -1.29 6.89
C GLY A 462 -8.30 -0.26 7.25
N ASN A 463 -7.88 0.93 7.67
CA ASN A 463 -8.76 2.09 7.90
C ASN A 463 -8.72 3.13 6.76
N GLY A 464 -7.97 2.87 5.69
CA GLY A 464 -7.83 3.76 4.53
C GLY A 464 -8.17 3.07 3.21
N LEU A 465 -7.51 3.45 2.12
CA LEU A 465 -7.87 3.05 0.76
C LEU A 465 -6.68 2.57 -0.05
N LYS A 466 -6.90 1.50 -0.82
CA LYS A 466 -6.04 1.06 -1.92
C LYS A 466 -6.63 1.57 -3.23
N VAL A 467 -5.80 2.20 -4.04
CA VAL A 467 -6.19 2.78 -5.33
C VAL A 467 -5.34 2.21 -6.45
N LEU A 468 -5.98 1.73 -7.51
CA LEU A 468 -5.32 1.18 -8.69
C LEU A 468 -5.82 1.91 -9.93
N LEU A 469 -4.90 2.45 -10.75
CA LEU A 469 -5.25 3.07 -12.03
C LEU A 469 -5.02 2.08 -13.17
N ARG A 470 -6.07 1.80 -13.93
CA ARG A 470 -6.08 0.83 -15.03
C ARG A 470 -6.75 1.40 -16.28
N VAL A 471 -6.58 0.76 -17.42
CA VAL A 471 -7.27 1.05 -18.68
C VAL A 471 -7.93 -0.22 -19.19
N ARG A 472 -9.12 -0.09 -19.78
CA ARG A 472 -9.88 -1.20 -20.33
C ARG A 472 -10.11 -1.03 -21.84
N PRO A 473 -9.22 -1.57 -22.70
CA PRO A 473 -9.23 -1.32 -24.13
C PRO A 473 -10.52 -1.77 -24.85
N PHE A 474 -11.22 -2.78 -24.32
CA PHE A 474 -12.45 -3.32 -24.93
C PHE A 474 -13.74 -2.72 -24.33
N LYS A 475 -13.68 -1.46 -23.85
CA LYS A 475 -14.80 -0.74 -23.22
C LYS A 475 -15.36 -1.50 -22.02
N ASP A 476 -16.58 -2.03 -22.11
CA ASP A 476 -17.29 -2.69 -21.00
C ASP A 476 -16.92 -4.17 -20.81
N GLN A 477 -16.05 -4.73 -21.66
CA GLN A 477 -15.68 -6.15 -21.65
C GLN A 477 -14.15 -6.31 -21.70
N GLY A 478 -13.63 -7.52 -21.49
CA GLY A 478 -12.19 -7.80 -21.54
C GLY A 478 -11.38 -7.37 -20.29
N PRO A 479 -10.07 -7.70 -20.27
CA PRO A 479 -9.17 -7.50 -19.14
C PRO A 479 -8.69 -6.04 -18.98
N TYR A 480 -8.28 -5.70 -17.75
CA TYR A 480 -7.71 -4.39 -17.41
C TYR A 480 -6.18 -4.41 -17.53
N TYR A 481 -5.61 -3.30 -17.99
CA TYR A 481 -4.17 -3.14 -18.18
C TYR A 481 -3.64 -1.91 -17.45
N LYS A 482 -2.33 -1.89 -17.17
CA LYS A 482 -1.66 -0.67 -16.68
C LYS A 482 -1.54 0.35 -17.83
N PRO A 483 -1.80 1.64 -17.60
CA PRO A 483 -1.66 2.67 -18.63
C PRO A 483 -0.26 2.65 -19.26
N GLY A 484 -0.20 2.52 -20.59
CA GLY A 484 1.06 2.59 -21.35
C GLY A 484 2.01 1.39 -21.23
N VAL A 485 1.62 0.31 -20.55
CA VAL A 485 2.42 -0.92 -20.38
C VAL A 485 1.78 -2.10 -21.11
N GLY A 486 2.60 -2.91 -21.79
CA GLY A 486 2.21 -4.13 -22.52
C GLY A 486 2.31 -4.00 -24.04
N GLY A 487 1.87 -5.04 -24.76
CA GLY A 487 1.85 -5.05 -26.23
C GLY A 487 0.77 -4.11 -26.82
N LYS A 488 1.06 -3.51 -27.98
CA LYS A 488 0.15 -2.61 -28.69
C LYS A 488 -1.11 -3.33 -29.18
N THR A 489 -0.93 -4.49 -29.82
CA THR A 489 -2.05 -5.32 -30.28
C THR A 489 -2.45 -6.32 -29.21
N VAL A 490 -3.72 -6.29 -28.82
CA VAL A 490 -4.30 -7.21 -27.84
C VAL A 490 -5.44 -7.99 -28.50
N ILE A 491 -5.39 -9.32 -28.38
CA ILE A 491 -6.44 -10.21 -28.87
C ILE A 491 -7.01 -10.95 -27.67
N ALA A 492 -8.31 -10.79 -27.42
CA ALA A 492 -9.01 -11.43 -26.31
C ALA A 492 -10.28 -12.14 -26.80
N ALA A 493 -10.57 -13.30 -26.22
CA ALA A 493 -11.82 -14.02 -26.45
C ALA A 493 -12.91 -13.45 -25.54
N VAL A 494 -13.86 -12.71 -26.11
CA VAL A 494 -14.96 -12.09 -25.37
C VAL A 494 -16.28 -12.69 -25.86
N LYS A 495 -17.06 -13.32 -24.96
CA LYS A 495 -18.32 -14.02 -25.28
C LYS A 495 -18.22 -15.04 -26.44
N ARG A 496 -17.11 -15.80 -26.51
CA ARG A 496 -16.81 -16.81 -27.55
C ARG A 496 -16.58 -16.25 -28.97
N LYS A 497 -16.31 -14.95 -29.11
CA LYS A 497 -15.80 -14.35 -30.34
C LYS A 497 -14.42 -13.76 -30.05
N ASN A 498 -13.46 -14.02 -30.94
CA ASN A 498 -12.14 -13.43 -30.85
C ASN A 498 -12.26 -11.98 -31.37
N ILE A 499 -11.94 -11.02 -30.51
CA ILE A 499 -11.91 -9.60 -30.84
C ILE A 499 -10.49 -9.07 -30.66
N GLN A 500 -10.11 -8.14 -31.54
CA GLN A 500 -8.79 -7.53 -31.55
C GLN A 500 -8.91 -6.02 -31.35
N THR A 501 -7.95 -5.44 -30.63
CA THR A 501 -7.84 -4.00 -30.48
C THR A 501 -6.38 -3.56 -30.54
N ASN A 502 -6.15 -2.32 -30.98
CA ASN A 502 -4.83 -1.72 -31.06
C ASN A 502 -4.74 -0.54 -30.09
N ARG A 503 -3.92 -0.72 -29.05
CA ARG A 503 -3.73 0.22 -27.95
C ARG A 503 -2.76 1.32 -28.32
N ASP A 504 -3.13 2.54 -27.98
CA ASP A 504 -2.26 3.71 -28.09
C ASP A 504 -1.61 4.01 -26.74
N LEU A 505 -0.50 3.32 -26.48
CA LEU A 505 0.20 3.35 -25.19
C LEU A 505 0.65 4.75 -24.78
N GLN A 506 1.06 5.60 -25.75
CA GLN A 506 1.50 6.97 -25.45
C GLN A 506 0.33 7.85 -25.00
N SER A 507 -0.80 7.77 -25.72
CA SER A 507 -1.99 8.51 -25.34
C SER A 507 -2.58 8.03 -24.01
N GLU A 508 -2.64 6.72 -23.78
CA GLU A 508 -3.07 6.14 -22.49
C GLU A 508 -2.24 6.71 -21.33
N GLN A 509 -0.91 6.68 -21.46
CA GLN A 509 -0.02 7.18 -20.42
C GLN A 509 -0.17 8.69 -20.20
N LYS A 510 -0.37 9.46 -21.27
CA LYS A 510 -0.58 10.92 -21.19
C LYS A 510 -1.88 11.27 -20.45
N ILE A 511 -2.97 10.57 -20.75
CA ILE A 511 -4.27 10.77 -20.10
C ILE A 511 -4.18 10.37 -18.63
N ALA A 512 -3.57 9.21 -18.32
CA ALA A 512 -3.37 8.75 -16.95
C ALA A 512 -2.54 9.74 -16.11
N LYS A 513 -1.41 10.23 -16.64
CA LYS A 513 -0.61 11.26 -15.97
C LYS A 513 -1.39 12.55 -15.74
N SER A 514 -2.14 13.00 -16.75
CA SER A 514 -2.97 14.20 -16.62
C SER A 514 -4.04 14.04 -15.54
N LEU A 515 -4.57 12.84 -15.32
CA LEU A 515 -5.51 12.57 -14.24
C LEU A 515 -4.81 12.67 -12.88
N VAL A 516 -3.66 12.03 -12.72
CA VAL A 516 -2.89 12.07 -11.46
C VAL A 516 -2.49 13.50 -11.12
N THR A 517 -2.02 14.30 -12.08
CA THR A 517 -1.67 15.72 -11.84
C THR A 517 -2.87 16.57 -11.39
N ASN A 518 -4.08 16.22 -11.82
CA ASN A 518 -5.30 16.93 -11.40
C ASN A 518 -5.85 16.43 -10.05
N CYS A 519 -5.22 15.43 -9.43
CA CYS A 519 -5.60 14.86 -8.13
C CYS A 519 -4.39 14.99 -7.17
N PRO A 520 -4.29 16.09 -6.40
CA PRO A 520 -3.15 16.37 -5.53
C PRO A 520 -2.74 15.20 -4.64
N THR A 521 -3.72 14.49 -4.06
CA THR A 521 -3.46 13.37 -3.15
C THR A 521 -2.74 12.20 -3.86
N LEU A 522 -3.06 11.93 -5.13
CA LEU A 522 -2.36 10.91 -5.93
C LEU A 522 -1.00 11.41 -6.44
N ALA A 523 -0.89 12.69 -6.78
CA ALA A 523 0.33 13.28 -7.33
C ALA A 523 1.47 13.31 -6.30
N GLU A 524 1.18 13.62 -5.04
CA GLU A 524 2.19 13.67 -3.97
C GLU A 524 2.83 12.31 -3.66
N THR A 525 2.09 11.23 -3.93
CA THR A 525 2.47 9.85 -3.57
C THR A 525 2.78 8.97 -4.79
N GLU A 526 2.93 9.56 -5.98
CA GLU A 526 3.17 8.84 -7.22
C GLU A 526 4.55 8.14 -7.24
N ASN A 527 4.53 6.81 -7.42
CA ASN A 527 5.70 5.94 -7.45
C ASN A 527 5.95 5.29 -8.82
N GLY A 528 5.20 5.70 -9.86
CA GLY A 528 5.28 5.17 -11.23
C GLY A 528 4.68 3.76 -11.42
N THR A 529 4.13 3.14 -10.38
CA THR A 529 3.52 1.80 -10.45
C THR A 529 2.04 1.79 -10.82
N TRP A 530 1.40 2.97 -10.80
CA TRP A 530 -0.04 3.17 -10.93
C TRP A 530 -0.87 2.55 -9.79
N GLU A 531 -0.23 2.36 -8.62
CA GLU A 531 -0.84 1.81 -7.41
C GLU A 531 -0.48 2.66 -6.19
N TRP A 532 -1.49 2.98 -5.38
CA TRP A 532 -1.34 3.77 -4.16
C TRP A 532 -1.99 3.06 -2.97
N LEU A 533 -1.36 3.22 -1.80
CA LEU A 533 -1.85 2.72 -0.53
C LEU A 533 -1.92 3.90 0.44
N PHE A 534 -3.12 4.20 0.91
CA PHE A 534 -3.39 5.21 1.91
C PHE A 534 -3.74 4.51 3.21
N ASP A 535 -2.83 4.58 4.19
CA ASP A 535 -3.04 4.00 5.52
C ASP A 535 -3.86 4.94 6.42
N ASP A 536 -3.82 6.25 6.12
CA ASP A 536 -4.55 7.28 6.84
C ASP A 536 -5.97 7.46 6.29
N ASN A 537 -6.94 7.44 7.20
CA ASN A 537 -8.37 7.55 6.87
C ASN A 537 -8.71 8.96 6.35
N GLU A 538 -8.08 10.01 6.87
CA GLU A 538 -8.38 11.38 6.45
C GLU A 538 -7.86 11.65 5.03
N GLN A 539 -6.63 11.23 4.72
CA GLN A 539 -6.10 11.24 3.35
C GLN A 539 -6.97 10.41 2.39
N ALA A 540 -7.41 9.23 2.80
CA ALA A 540 -8.28 8.38 2.00
C ALA A 540 -9.64 9.06 1.68
N LEU A 541 -10.27 9.71 2.65
CA LEU A 541 -11.54 10.42 2.45
C LEU A 541 -11.36 11.71 1.64
N ASN A 542 -10.22 12.41 1.78
CA ASN A 542 -9.86 13.54 0.93
C ASN A 542 -9.71 13.12 -0.53
N LEU A 543 -9.03 12.00 -0.78
CA LEU A 543 -8.89 11.45 -2.13
C LEU A 543 -10.26 11.17 -2.76
N LEU A 544 -11.19 10.60 -2.02
CA LEU A 544 -12.54 10.35 -2.54
C LEU A 544 -13.26 11.64 -2.95
N LEU A 545 -13.10 12.74 -2.20
CA LEU A 545 -13.64 14.04 -2.60
C LEU A 545 -13.04 14.54 -3.91
N GLU A 546 -11.70 14.49 -4.05
CA GLU A 546 -11.00 14.90 -5.27
C GLU A 546 -11.43 14.05 -6.48
N LEU A 547 -11.60 12.74 -6.27
CA LEU A 547 -12.04 11.83 -7.31
C LEU A 547 -13.49 12.08 -7.74
N GLU A 548 -14.38 12.52 -6.84
CA GLU A 548 -15.74 12.89 -7.23
C GLU A 548 -15.78 14.06 -8.22
N GLU A 549 -14.89 15.03 -8.09
CA GLU A 549 -14.75 16.15 -9.04
C GLU A 549 -14.20 15.69 -10.41
N LEU A 550 -13.52 14.55 -10.46
CA LEU A 550 -12.89 13.99 -11.66
C LEU A 550 -13.69 12.88 -12.34
N ARG A 551 -14.94 12.62 -11.92
CA ARG A 551 -15.82 11.59 -12.50
C ARG A 551 -16.04 11.73 -14.01
N ASP A 552 -15.95 12.94 -14.56
CA ASP A 552 -16.10 13.18 -15.99
C ASP A 552 -14.86 12.73 -16.81
N LYS A 553 -13.72 12.53 -16.15
CA LYS A 553 -12.43 12.19 -16.79
C LYS A 553 -12.00 10.74 -16.57
N ALA A 554 -12.62 10.02 -15.63
CA ALA A 554 -12.33 8.62 -15.36
C ALA A 554 -13.51 7.88 -14.72
N VAL A 555 -13.53 6.57 -14.94
CA VAL A 555 -14.54 5.67 -14.36
C VAL A 555 -14.04 5.20 -12.99
N ILE A 556 -14.79 5.50 -11.94
CA ILE A 556 -14.49 5.05 -10.58
C ILE A 556 -15.26 3.77 -10.30
N GLU A 557 -14.56 2.70 -9.99
CA GLU A 557 -15.12 1.38 -9.73
C GLU A 557 -14.74 0.90 -8.33
N TRP A 558 -15.67 0.20 -7.69
CA TRP A 558 -15.43 -0.57 -6.46
C TRP A 558 -15.59 -2.05 -6.80
N PRO A 559 -14.53 -2.72 -7.29
CA PRO A 559 -14.62 -4.12 -7.70
C PRO A 559 -15.04 -5.03 -6.54
N GLU A 560 -14.65 -4.67 -5.32
CA GLU A 560 -14.95 -5.38 -4.08
C GLU A 560 -15.25 -4.42 -2.93
N GLY A 561 -16.21 -4.78 -2.07
CA GLY A 561 -16.61 -3.98 -0.91
C GLY A 561 -17.85 -3.11 -1.17
N GLN A 562 -18.28 -2.39 -0.13
CA GLN A 562 -19.34 -1.38 -0.25
C GLN A 562 -18.69 -0.02 -0.51
N PRO A 563 -19.24 0.78 -1.43
CA PRO A 563 -18.71 2.11 -1.73
C PRO A 563 -18.81 2.99 -0.48
N ILE A 564 -17.76 3.77 -0.23
CA ILE A 564 -17.83 4.86 0.74
C ILE A 564 -18.60 6.00 0.08
N THR A 565 -19.58 6.54 0.80
CA THR A 565 -20.39 7.66 0.31
C THR A 565 -20.07 8.91 1.10
N LEU A 566 -19.70 9.98 0.40
CA LEU A 566 -19.42 11.28 1.01
C LEU A 566 -20.61 12.20 0.75
N SER A 567 -20.96 13.03 1.74
CA SER A 567 -21.81 14.19 1.47
C SER A 567 -21.03 15.25 0.72
N LYS A 568 -21.74 16.17 0.05
CA LYS A 568 -21.12 17.41 -0.41
C LYS A 568 -20.53 18.18 0.79
N PRO A 569 -19.46 18.98 0.60
CA PRO A 569 -18.91 19.81 1.66
C PRO A 569 -19.95 20.83 2.17
N ILE A 570 -20.42 20.62 3.39
CA ILE A 570 -21.49 21.41 4.00
C ILE A 570 -20.91 22.57 4.81
N SER A 571 -21.53 23.73 4.65
CA SER A 571 -21.29 24.92 5.46
C SER A 571 -22.48 25.22 6.36
N ILE A 572 -22.31 26.18 7.27
CA ILE A 572 -23.31 26.60 8.24
C ILE A 572 -24.65 27.02 7.61
N ASN A 573 -24.64 27.45 6.36
CA ASN A 573 -25.82 27.81 5.57
C ASN A 573 -26.75 26.63 5.21
N ALA A 574 -26.39 25.39 5.50
CA ALA A 574 -27.30 24.24 5.41
C ALA A 574 -27.99 23.93 6.74
N MET A 575 -27.74 24.75 7.78
CA MET A 575 -28.27 24.51 9.10
C MET A 575 -29.43 25.43 9.45
N LYS A 576 -30.45 24.84 10.06
CA LYS A 576 -31.62 25.52 10.61
C LYS A 576 -31.53 25.52 12.13
N PHE A 577 -31.67 26.71 12.74
CA PHE A 577 -31.56 26.88 14.18
C PHE A 577 -32.79 27.56 14.78
N SER A 578 -33.11 27.17 16.00
CA SER A 578 -34.06 27.82 16.89
C SER A 578 -33.37 28.16 18.21
N ILE A 579 -33.46 29.42 18.62
CA ILE A 579 -32.88 29.92 19.87
C ILE A 579 -34.00 30.50 20.73
N ARG A 580 -34.18 29.95 21.93
CA ARG A 580 -35.22 30.37 22.88
C ARG A 580 -34.63 30.64 24.25
N LYS A 581 -34.98 31.77 24.84
CA LYS A 581 -34.60 32.12 26.22
C LYS A 581 -35.35 31.23 27.21
N LYS A 582 -34.63 30.68 28.19
CA LYS A 582 -35.15 30.02 29.38
C LYS A 582 -34.37 30.50 30.60
N THR A 583 -35.02 31.24 31.50
CA THR A 583 -34.41 31.81 32.72
C THR A 583 -33.08 32.52 32.40
N ASP A 584 -31.94 31.91 32.76
CA ASP A 584 -30.58 32.45 32.64
C ASP A 584 -29.78 31.85 31.46
N TRP A 585 -30.38 31.01 30.62
CA TRP A 585 -29.72 30.41 29.46
C TRP A 585 -30.57 30.51 28.19
N PHE A 586 -29.91 30.35 27.05
CA PHE A 586 -30.55 30.14 25.76
C PHE A 586 -30.51 28.67 25.40
N GLU A 587 -31.67 28.09 25.12
CA GLU A 587 -31.77 26.76 24.55
C GLU A 587 -31.68 26.87 23.04
N THR A 588 -30.77 26.10 22.47
CA THR A 588 -30.48 26.01 21.05
C THR A 588 -30.86 24.63 20.55
N THR A 589 -31.74 24.59 19.56
CA THR A 589 -32.12 23.37 18.85
C THR A 589 -31.99 23.61 17.36
N GLY A 590 -31.82 22.56 16.58
CA GLY A 590 -31.63 22.71 15.15
C GLY A 590 -31.47 21.39 14.43
N GLU A 591 -31.49 21.49 13.11
CA GLU A 591 -31.31 20.37 12.18
C GLU A 591 -30.39 20.81 11.05
N LEU A 592 -29.43 19.94 10.73
CA LEU A 592 -28.51 20.09 9.61
C LEU A 592 -29.07 19.31 8.42
N LEU A 593 -29.29 19.99 7.30
CA LEU A 593 -29.66 19.34 6.05
C LEU A 593 -28.40 18.79 5.38
N ILE A 594 -28.35 17.46 5.17
CA ILE A 594 -27.21 16.80 4.54
C ILE A 594 -27.49 16.59 3.05
N ASP A 595 -28.69 16.10 2.74
CA ASP A 595 -29.26 15.90 1.41
C ASP A 595 -30.79 15.98 1.49
N ASP A 596 -31.49 15.76 0.38
CA ASP A 596 -32.96 15.91 0.30
C ASP A 596 -33.74 14.89 1.16
N GLU A 597 -33.09 13.81 1.63
CA GLU A 597 -33.73 12.72 2.38
C GLU A 597 -33.25 12.60 3.83
N MET A 598 -32.11 13.18 4.19
CA MET A 598 -31.45 13.01 5.49
C MET A 598 -31.16 14.34 6.18
N THR A 599 -31.75 14.48 7.37
CA THR A 599 -31.52 15.58 8.30
C THR A 599 -30.86 15.06 9.57
N LEU A 600 -29.83 15.75 10.05
CA LEU A 600 -29.14 15.40 11.29
C LEU A 600 -29.53 16.37 12.40
N SER A 601 -30.01 15.84 13.53
CA SER A 601 -30.31 16.69 14.68
C SER A 601 -29.05 17.35 15.23
N PHE A 602 -29.16 18.60 15.66
CA PHE A 602 -28.02 19.35 16.21
C PHE A 602 -27.38 18.63 17.39
N ARG A 603 -28.19 17.97 18.22
CA ARG A 603 -27.70 17.13 19.31
C ARG A 603 -26.75 16.03 18.82
N LYS A 604 -27.19 15.24 17.84
CA LYS A 604 -26.41 14.13 17.28
C LYS A 604 -25.14 14.66 16.61
N LEU A 605 -25.21 15.83 15.94
CA LEU A 605 -24.04 16.49 15.35
C LEU A 605 -22.96 16.83 16.39
N LEU A 606 -23.34 17.44 17.52
CA LEU A 606 -22.41 17.77 18.61
C LEU A 606 -21.79 16.52 19.28
N ASP A 607 -22.55 15.42 19.36
CA ASP A 607 -22.02 14.15 19.87
C ASP A 607 -21.01 13.52 18.89
N LEU A 608 -21.29 13.55 17.59
CA LEU A 608 -20.39 13.00 16.58
C LEU A 608 -19.09 13.81 16.42
N ILE A 609 -19.17 15.13 16.61
CA ILE A 609 -18.03 16.07 16.59
C ILE A 609 -17.04 15.81 17.71
N GLU A 610 -17.51 15.39 18.88
CA GLU A 610 -16.64 15.12 20.03
C GLU A 610 -15.83 13.83 19.82
N ILE A 611 -16.39 12.87 19.08
CA ILE A 611 -15.77 11.57 18.81
C ILE A 611 -14.81 11.64 17.61
N SER A 612 -15.04 12.59 16.68
CA SER A 612 -14.36 12.63 15.38
C SER A 612 -13.39 13.83 15.30
N PRO A 613 -12.06 13.61 15.31
CA PRO A 613 -11.08 14.70 15.37
C PRO A 613 -10.91 15.48 14.05
N GLY A 614 -11.56 15.08 12.95
CA GLY A 614 -11.41 15.69 11.61
C GLY A 614 -12.67 16.35 11.05
N ARG A 615 -12.58 16.79 9.78
CA ARG A 615 -13.70 17.37 9.02
C ARG A 615 -14.69 16.34 8.48
N PHE A 616 -14.30 15.08 8.49
CA PHE A 616 -15.11 13.94 8.08
C PHE A 616 -15.76 13.30 9.31
N ILE A 617 -17.09 13.32 9.35
CA ILE A 617 -17.86 12.81 10.46
C ILE A 617 -18.58 11.53 10.02
N PRO A 618 -18.32 10.37 10.65
CA PRO A 618 -19.02 9.14 10.32
C PRO A 618 -20.49 9.23 10.72
N LEU A 619 -21.38 8.90 9.79
CA LEU A 619 -22.83 8.82 10.05
C LEU A 619 -23.21 7.36 10.34
N ASP A 620 -23.56 6.59 9.30
CA ASP A 620 -24.00 5.19 9.35
C ASP A 620 -23.65 4.50 8.00
N ASN A 621 -23.47 3.17 7.94
CA ASN A 621 -23.27 2.38 6.69
C ASN A 621 -22.20 2.88 5.69
N ASN A 622 -20.96 3.17 6.15
CA ASN A 622 -19.87 3.73 5.32
C ASN A 622 -20.20 5.10 4.68
N ARG A 623 -21.10 5.87 5.30
CA ARG A 623 -21.41 7.25 4.91
C ARG A 623 -20.71 8.25 5.81
N PHE A 624 -20.10 9.27 5.21
CA PHE A 624 -19.43 10.35 5.93
C PHE A 624 -20.02 11.71 5.57
N LEU A 625 -20.25 12.52 6.60
CA LEU A 625 -20.56 13.94 6.50
C LEU A 625 -19.26 14.74 6.36
N VAL A 626 -19.19 15.59 5.35
CA VAL A 626 -18.04 16.45 5.08
C VAL A 626 -18.37 17.87 5.51
N LEU A 627 -17.67 18.39 6.50
CA LEU A 627 -17.79 19.77 6.95
C LEU A 627 -16.70 20.64 6.34
N LYS A 628 -17.03 21.89 5.98
CA LYS A 628 -16.00 22.89 5.69
C LYS A 628 -15.27 23.28 6.99
N ASP A 629 -13.98 23.58 6.88
CA ASP A 629 -13.11 23.85 8.04
C ASP A 629 -13.62 24.99 8.93
N GLN A 630 -14.13 26.06 8.32
CA GLN A 630 -14.74 27.17 9.06
C GLN A 630 -15.94 26.72 9.90
N PHE A 631 -16.80 25.87 9.33
CA PHE A 631 -17.99 25.38 10.02
C PHE A 631 -17.64 24.39 11.13
N ARG A 632 -16.62 23.53 10.91
CA ARG A 632 -16.08 22.64 11.95
C ARG A 632 -15.60 23.43 13.17
N ARG A 633 -14.74 24.44 12.97
CA ARG A 633 -14.22 25.30 14.05
C ARG A 633 -15.33 26.03 14.80
N GLN A 634 -16.32 26.52 14.06
CA GLN A 634 -17.51 27.16 14.60
C GLN A 634 -18.31 26.22 15.52
N LEU A 635 -18.49 24.95 15.12
CA LEU A 635 -19.16 23.94 15.95
C LEU A 635 -18.32 23.51 17.16
N GLU A 636 -17.00 23.46 17.06
CA GLU A 636 -16.10 23.18 18.20
C GLU A 636 -16.20 24.28 19.24
N ALA A 637 -16.03 25.55 18.82
CA ALA A 637 -16.18 26.70 19.69
C ALA A 637 -17.56 26.71 20.35
N PHE A 638 -18.62 26.43 19.59
CA PHE A 638 -19.96 26.27 20.14
C PHE A 638 -20.01 25.20 21.22
N ASN A 639 -19.51 24.00 20.94
CA ASN A 639 -19.55 22.87 21.86
C ASN A 639 -18.80 23.18 23.16
N THR A 640 -17.68 23.91 23.10
CA THR A 640 -16.89 24.32 24.28
C THR A 640 -17.66 25.21 25.24
N TYR A 641 -18.53 26.09 24.75
CA TYR A 641 -19.28 27.05 25.58
C TYR A 641 -20.71 26.59 25.90
N SER A 642 -21.05 25.34 25.58
CA SER A 642 -22.43 24.84 25.65
C SER A 642 -22.57 23.63 26.56
N GLU A 643 -23.69 23.58 27.28
CA GLU A 643 -24.10 22.39 28.01
C GLU A 643 -25.12 21.60 27.20
N LYS A 644 -24.82 20.33 27.02
CA LYS A 644 -25.56 19.37 26.22
C LYS A 644 -26.94 19.04 26.82
N THR A 645 -28.05 19.25 26.08
CA THR A 645 -29.43 18.88 26.52
C THR A 645 -30.03 17.70 25.75
N ARG A 646 -31.23 17.24 26.14
CA ARG A 646 -31.93 16.13 25.45
C ARG A 646 -32.20 16.39 23.97
N GLN A 647 -32.46 17.64 23.58
CA GLN A 647 -32.84 18.01 22.20
C GLN A 647 -31.83 18.93 21.50
N GLY A 648 -30.80 19.42 22.19
CA GLY A 648 -29.82 20.35 21.63
C GLY A 648 -28.78 20.76 22.66
N ALA A 649 -28.56 22.05 22.84
CA ALA A 649 -27.60 22.59 23.80
C ALA A 649 -28.12 23.85 24.50
N LYS A 650 -27.67 24.09 25.72
CA LYS A 650 -27.88 25.32 26.50
C LYS A 650 -26.60 26.12 26.49
N ILE A 651 -26.75 27.42 26.30
CA ILE A 651 -25.62 28.35 26.36
C ILE A 651 -25.98 29.50 27.28
N HIS A 652 -25.05 29.88 28.14
CA HIS A 652 -25.22 31.04 29.00
C HIS A 652 -25.27 32.32 28.15
N TRP A 653 -26.09 33.29 28.55
CA TRP A 653 -26.29 34.52 27.76
C TRP A 653 -25.02 35.34 27.51
N LEU A 654 -24.00 35.23 28.37
CA LEU A 654 -22.70 35.88 28.15
C LEU A 654 -21.87 35.22 27.05
N ALA A 655 -22.02 33.91 26.86
CA ALA A 655 -21.40 33.18 25.75
C ALA A 655 -22.14 33.40 24.42
N ALA A 656 -23.20 34.22 24.40
CA ALA A 656 -23.90 34.62 23.19
C ALA A 656 -23.03 35.36 22.18
N LEU A 657 -21.95 36.01 22.63
CA LEU A 657 -21.02 36.73 21.74
C LEU A 657 -20.40 35.80 20.69
N SER A 658 -19.91 34.63 21.11
CA SER A 658 -19.32 33.63 20.20
C SER A 658 -20.36 32.97 19.28
N LEU A 659 -21.65 33.08 19.63
CA LEU A 659 -22.78 32.63 18.83
C LEU A 659 -23.28 33.65 17.81
N GLY A 660 -22.93 34.92 17.96
CA GLY A 660 -23.34 35.98 17.03
C GLY A 660 -22.96 35.62 15.59
N ASP A 661 -21.69 35.25 15.39
CA ASP A 661 -21.15 34.86 14.08
C ASP A 661 -21.68 33.51 13.60
N PHE A 662 -21.94 32.59 14.52
CA PHE A 662 -22.56 31.30 14.23
C PHE A 662 -24.00 31.47 13.70
N SER A 663 -24.80 32.30 14.36
CA SER A 663 -26.19 32.55 13.96
C SER A 663 -26.32 33.36 12.66
N LYS A 664 -25.39 34.28 12.38
CA LYS A 664 -25.42 35.11 11.16
C LYS A 664 -25.20 34.31 9.87
N GLY A 665 -24.52 33.15 9.93
CA GLY A 665 -24.22 32.32 8.76
C GLY A 665 -25.24 31.22 8.42
N ALA A 666 -26.20 30.95 9.31
CA ALA A 666 -27.14 29.84 9.15
C ALA A 666 -28.23 30.12 8.10
N GLU A 667 -28.81 29.06 7.52
CA GLU A 667 -29.87 29.15 6.49
C GLU A 667 -31.09 29.92 7.01
N SER A 668 -31.48 29.59 8.24
CA SER A 668 -32.59 30.21 8.93
C SER A 668 -32.37 30.14 10.44
N VAL A 669 -32.59 31.28 11.11
CA VAL A 669 -32.51 31.38 12.56
C VAL A 669 -33.84 31.91 13.11
N SER A 670 -34.61 31.00 13.70
CA SER A 670 -35.76 31.36 14.52
C SER A 670 -35.27 31.73 15.93
N ALA A 671 -34.74 32.94 16.07
CA ALA A 671 -34.38 33.51 17.37
C ALA A 671 -35.51 34.36 17.94
N ASP A 672 -35.78 34.21 19.23
CA ASP A 672 -36.76 35.03 19.93
C ASP A 672 -36.35 36.52 20.03
N LYS A 673 -37.31 37.38 20.40
CA LYS A 673 -37.09 38.82 20.57
C LYS A 673 -36.04 39.13 21.64
N HIS A 674 -35.89 38.25 22.64
CA HIS A 674 -34.95 38.43 23.74
C HIS A 674 -33.49 38.22 23.29
N TRP A 675 -33.23 37.22 22.46
CA TRP A 675 -31.92 36.96 21.85
C TRP A 675 -31.46 38.15 21.00
N ARG A 676 -32.34 38.66 20.13
CA ARG A 676 -32.02 39.80 19.26
C ARG A 676 -31.77 41.08 20.07
N SER A 677 -32.61 41.35 21.08
CA SER A 677 -32.41 42.49 21.99
C SER A 677 -31.10 42.36 22.79
N HIS A 678 -30.73 41.14 23.19
CA HIS A 678 -29.50 40.86 23.90
C HIS A 678 -28.25 41.11 23.04
N LEU A 679 -28.22 40.58 21.81
CA LEU A 679 -27.12 40.84 20.87
C LEU A 679 -27.00 42.34 20.57
N LYS A 680 -28.12 43.04 20.41
CA LYS A 680 -28.13 44.49 20.18
C LYS A 680 -27.53 45.25 21.37
N ARG A 681 -27.95 44.94 22.60
CA ARG A 681 -27.40 45.55 23.83
C ARG A 681 -25.91 45.27 24.00
N LEU A 682 -25.47 44.08 23.59
CA LEU A 682 -24.07 43.70 23.59
C LEU A 682 -23.28 44.55 22.58
N GLU A 683 -23.76 44.68 21.34
CA GLU A 683 -23.11 45.48 20.29
C GLU A 683 -23.07 46.97 20.69
N GLU A 684 -24.15 47.48 21.29
CA GLU A 684 -24.22 48.82 21.87
C GLU A 684 -23.22 48.99 23.04
N GLY A 685 -23.09 47.99 23.92
CA GLY A 685 -22.15 48.03 25.06
C GLY A 685 -20.68 47.93 24.67
N LEU A 686 -20.34 47.17 23.62
CA LEU A 686 -18.98 47.11 23.06
C LEU A 686 -18.57 48.44 22.42
N ASN A 687 -19.51 49.12 21.75
CA ASN A 687 -19.27 50.40 21.09
C ASN A 687 -19.46 51.60 22.03
N TYR A 688 -19.92 51.39 23.27
CA TYR A 688 -20.09 52.45 24.25
C TYR A 688 -18.73 53.04 24.64
N GLN A 689 -18.59 54.35 24.49
CA GLN A 689 -17.40 55.11 24.88
C GLN A 689 -17.71 55.94 26.13
N PRO A 690 -17.59 55.35 27.33
CA PRO A 690 -17.87 56.05 28.57
C PRO A 690 -16.82 57.13 28.87
N GLU A 691 -17.31 58.28 29.32
CA GLU A 691 -16.48 59.30 29.95
C GLU A 691 -16.68 59.30 31.47
N VAL A 692 -15.62 59.67 32.20
CA VAL A 692 -15.67 59.78 33.65
C VAL A 692 -16.58 60.94 34.02
N HIS A 693 -17.41 60.74 35.05
CA HIS A 693 -18.36 61.75 35.49
C HIS A 693 -17.65 63.06 35.90
N SER A 694 -18.15 64.21 35.43
CA SER A 694 -17.51 65.52 35.59
C SER A 694 -17.29 65.94 37.05
N THR A 695 -18.06 65.40 37.99
CA THR A 695 -17.93 65.68 39.43
C THR A 695 -16.89 64.82 40.15
N PHE A 696 -16.20 63.93 39.43
CA PHE A 696 -15.10 63.14 39.98
C PHE A 696 -13.87 64.02 40.21
N GLN A 697 -13.30 63.98 41.42
CA GLN A 697 -12.22 64.88 41.88
C GLN A 697 -10.86 64.17 41.98
N GLY A 698 -10.58 63.22 41.08
CA GLY A 698 -9.33 62.47 41.04
C GLY A 698 -8.73 62.38 39.64
N GLU A 699 -7.41 62.52 39.54
CA GLU A 699 -6.67 62.27 38.29
C GLU A 699 -6.41 60.77 38.14
N LEU A 700 -7.03 60.16 37.12
CA LEU A 700 -6.82 58.75 36.78
C LEU A 700 -5.60 58.61 35.87
N ARG A 701 -4.77 57.61 36.15
CA ARG A 701 -3.67 57.21 35.26
C ARG A 701 -4.22 56.55 33.99
N SER A 702 -3.43 56.49 32.91
CA SER A 702 -3.85 55.91 31.63
C SER A 702 -4.50 54.53 31.77
N TYR A 703 -3.84 53.60 32.48
CA TYR A 703 -4.37 52.26 32.72
C TYR A 703 -5.65 52.25 33.59
N GLN A 704 -5.82 53.24 34.49
CA GLN A 704 -7.02 53.37 35.30
C GLN A 704 -8.19 53.91 34.49
N ILE A 705 -7.94 54.78 33.51
CA ILE A 705 -8.95 55.24 32.56
C ILE A 705 -9.46 54.05 31.76
N GLU A 706 -8.57 53.22 31.21
CA GLU A 706 -8.94 51.99 30.50
C GLU A 706 -9.77 51.04 31.38
N GLY A 707 -9.34 50.81 32.62
CA GLY A 707 -10.06 49.99 33.60
C GLY A 707 -11.45 50.54 33.92
N VAL A 708 -11.57 51.84 34.17
CA VAL A 708 -12.87 52.51 34.42
C VAL A 708 -13.77 52.42 33.20
N GLN A 709 -13.26 52.67 31.99
CA GLN A 709 -14.04 52.56 30.77
C GLN A 709 -14.54 51.14 30.54
N TRP A 710 -13.70 50.13 30.78
CA TRP A 710 -14.09 48.73 30.72
C TRP A 710 -15.20 48.40 31.73
N LEU A 711 -15.05 48.82 32.99
CA LEU A 711 -16.07 48.63 34.03
C LEU A 711 -17.38 49.34 33.70
N MET A 712 -17.33 50.55 33.13
CA MET A 712 -18.53 51.30 32.72
C MET A 712 -19.25 50.62 31.55
N ARG A 713 -18.53 50.02 30.59
CA ARG A 713 -19.14 49.17 29.54
C ARG A 713 -19.87 47.96 30.13
N LEU A 714 -19.25 47.28 31.09
CA LEU A 714 -19.90 46.16 31.79
C LEU A 714 -21.12 46.60 32.61
N ALA A 715 -21.04 47.76 33.28
CA ALA A 715 -22.15 48.33 34.04
C ALA A 715 -23.33 48.76 33.15
N PHE A 716 -23.04 49.26 31.94
CA PHE A 716 -24.04 49.54 30.90
C PHE A 716 -24.68 48.25 30.39
N TRP A 717 -23.87 47.23 30.12
CA TRP A 717 -24.34 45.91 29.69
C TRP A 717 -25.05 45.13 30.80
N GLN A 718 -24.89 45.53 32.07
CA GLN A 718 -25.40 44.84 33.27
C GLN A 718 -24.78 43.45 33.47
N VAL A 719 -23.49 43.32 33.14
CA VAL A 719 -22.67 42.14 33.39
C VAL A 719 -21.82 42.42 34.60
N GLY A 720 -21.73 41.48 35.55
CA GLY A 720 -20.88 41.68 36.71
C GLY A 720 -19.38 41.65 36.38
N ALA A 721 -18.59 42.36 37.16
CA ALA A 721 -17.17 42.59 36.90
C ALA A 721 -16.27 42.08 38.03
N CYS A 722 -15.12 41.50 37.66
CA CYS A 722 -14.04 41.17 38.58
C CYS A 722 -12.84 42.08 38.28
N LEU A 723 -12.59 43.06 39.15
CA LEU A 723 -11.43 43.93 39.05
C LEU A 723 -10.30 43.35 39.90
N ALA A 724 -9.40 42.64 39.24
CA ALA A 724 -8.32 41.86 39.85
C ALA A 724 -6.93 42.50 39.71
N ASP A 725 -6.86 43.84 39.61
CA ASP A 725 -5.60 44.57 39.53
C ASP A 725 -4.72 44.33 40.77
N ASP A 726 -3.39 44.38 40.60
CA ASP A 726 -2.43 44.26 41.69
C ASP A 726 -2.70 45.27 42.83
N MET A 727 -2.26 44.88 44.04
CA MET A 727 -2.36 45.73 45.22
C MET A 727 -1.60 47.04 44.99
N GLY A 728 -2.23 48.18 45.30
CA GLY A 728 -1.63 49.51 45.12
C GLY A 728 -1.91 50.20 43.77
N LEU A 729 -2.49 49.49 42.78
CA LEU A 729 -2.84 50.10 41.48
C LEU A 729 -4.07 51.01 41.49
N GLY A 730 -4.77 51.13 42.63
CA GLY A 730 -5.89 52.05 42.80
C GLY A 730 -7.26 51.48 42.43
N LYS A 731 -7.56 50.23 42.82
CA LYS A 731 -8.89 49.63 42.61
C LYS A 731 -10.03 50.46 43.20
N THR A 732 -9.83 51.05 44.37
CA THR A 732 -10.81 51.92 45.05
C THR A 732 -11.17 53.15 44.23
N ILE A 733 -10.17 53.84 43.64
CA ILE A 733 -10.42 55.06 42.85
C ILE A 733 -11.13 54.73 41.54
N GLN A 734 -10.77 53.62 40.87
CA GLN A 734 -11.47 53.12 39.68
C GLN A 734 -12.92 52.76 40.00
N ALA A 735 -13.14 52.03 41.09
CA ALA A 735 -14.46 51.62 41.53
C ALA A 735 -15.37 52.82 41.88
N LEU A 736 -14.82 53.86 42.52
CA LEU A 736 -15.57 55.09 42.83
C LEU A 736 -15.98 55.85 41.56
N ALA A 737 -15.11 55.92 40.56
CA ALA A 737 -15.44 56.56 39.28
C ALA A 737 -16.64 55.86 38.60
N VAL A 738 -16.64 54.53 38.57
CA VAL A 738 -17.74 53.72 38.00
C VAL A 738 -19.01 53.87 38.83
N MET A 739 -18.91 53.77 40.16
CA MET A 739 -20.06 53.92 41.06
C MET A 739 -20.71 55.31 40.90
N LEU A 740 -19.92 56.38 40.84
CA LEU A 740 -20.41 57.73 40.63
C LEU A 740 -21.18 57.87 39.30
N SER A 741 -20.68 57.27 38.22
CA SER A 741 -21.37 57.29 36.92
C SER A 741 -22.75 56.62 36.94
N CYS A 742 -22.92 55.61 37.78
CA CYS A 742 -24.18 54.86 37.91
C CYS A 742 -25.11 55.43 39.00
N ALA A 743 -24.64 56.36 39.83
CA ALA A 743 -25.27 56.71 41.10
C ALA A 743 -26.67 57.33 40.96
N HIS A 744 -26.96 57.96 39.83
CA HIS A 744 -28.27 58.56 39.53
C HIS A 744 -29.39 57.53 39.34
N GLU A 745 -29.07 56.26 39.08
CA GLU A 745 -30.06 55.19 38.84
C GLU A 745 -30.50 54.44 40.12
N GLY A 746 -29.89 54.73 41.28
CA GLY A 746 -30.26 54.10 42.55
C GLY A 746 -29.12 54.01 43.57
N PRO A 747 -29.40 53.50 44.78
CA PRO A 747 -28.42 53.43 45.85
C PRO A 747 -27.32 52.39 45.58
N ILE A 748 -26.15 52.60 46.18
CA ILE A 748 -24.96 51.79 45.99
C ILE A 748 -24.53 51.16 47.32
N LEU A 749 -24.08 49.91 47.29
CA LEU A 749 -23.56 49.19 48.44
C LEU A 749 -22.10 48.81 48.25
N VAL A 750 -21.26 49.16 49.21
CA VAL A 750 -19.89 48.65 49.35
C VAL A 750 -19.82 47.77 50.59
N VAL A 751 -19.41 46.51 50.41
CA VAL A 751 -19.09 45.59 51.49
C VAL A 751 -17.59 45.38 51.51
N ALA A 752 -16.93 45.70 52.62
CA ALA A 752 -15.49 45.58 52.75
C ALA A 752 -15.08 44.98 54.10
N PRO A 753 -13.82 44.54 54.30
CA PRO A 753 -13.32 44.20 55.62
C PRO A 753 -13.47 45.38 56.60
N SER A 754 -13.79 45.10 57.87
CA SER A 754 -14.03 46.14 58.88
C SER A 754 -12.87 47.13 59.03
N SER A 755 -11.64 46.69 58.73
CA SER A 755 -10.42 47.51 58.77
C SER A 755 -10.37 48.61 57.69
N VAL A 756 -11.08 48.45 56.57
CA VAL A 756 -10.99 49.36 55.41
C VAL A 756 -12.28 50.12 55.13
N THR A 757 -13.35 49.92 55.90
CA THR A 757 -14.62 50.66 55.73
C THR A 757 -14.46 52.16 55.93
N PHE A 758 -13.66 52.59 56.91
CA PHE A 758 -13.33 54.01 57.11
C PHE A 758 -12.46 54.58 55.97
N ASN A 759 -11.60 53.75 55.37
CA ASN A 759 -10.85 54.14 54.18
C ASN A 759 -11.80 54.41 53.02
N TRP A 760 -12.73 53.51 52.73
CA TRP A 760 -13.78 53.73 51.73
C TRP A 760 -14.57 55.02 51.98
N LEU A 761 -14.94 55.32 53.22
CA LEU A 761 -15.63 56.57 53.57
C LEU A 761 -14.78 57.81 53.25
N ARG A 762 -13.48 57.78 53.60
CA ARG A 762 -12.54 58.88 53.34
C ARG A 762 -12.30 59.07 51.84
N GLU A 763 -11.99 58.00 51.12
CA GLU A 763 -11.72 58.06 49.68
C GLU A 763 -12.96 58.48 48.89
N SER A 764 -14.16 58.04 49.30
CA SER A 764 -15.41 58.49 48.67
C SER A 764 -15.61 60.00 48.81
N ARG A 765 -15.38 60.56 50.00
CA ARG A 765 -15.48 62.02 50.21
C ARG A 765 -14.41 62.80 49.44
N ARG A 766 -13.24 62.21 49.24
CA ARG A 766 -12.12 62.83 48.53
C ARG A 766 -12.34 62.83 47.01
N PHE A 767 -12.62 61.68 46.41
CA PHE A 767 -12.63 61.51 44.95
C PHE A 767 -14.02 61.60 44.33
N ALA A 768 -15.09 61.34 45.10
CA ALA A 768 -16.46 61.39 44.61
C ALA A 768 -17.38 62.12 45.62
N PRO A 769 -17.12 63.41 45.93
CA PRO A 769 -17.82 64.15 46.99
C PRO A 769 -19.33 64.32 46.74
N THR A 770 -19.79 64.11 45.50
CA THR A 770 -21.21 64.11 45.14
C THR A 770 -21.94 62.82 45.47
N LEU A 771 -21.21 61.75 45.82
CA LEU A 771 -21.80 60.60 46.48
C LEU A 771 -22.08 60.97 47.95
N ASN A 772 -23.15 60.42 48.51
CA ASN A 772 -23.49 60.57 49.92
C ASN A 772 -23.05 59.31 50.69
N PRO A 773 -21.76 59.19 51.11
CA PRO A 773 -21.29 57.99 51.78
C PRO A 773 -21.81 57.91 53.23
N LYS A 774 -22.50 56.81 53.52
CA LYS A 774 -23.12 56.49 54.81
C LYS A 774 -22.51 55.20 55.34
N LEU A 775 -21.97 55.22 56.55
CA LEU A 775 -21.40 54.03 57.18
C LEU A 775 -22.49 53.31 57.99
N LEU A 776 -22.71 52.01 57.75
CA LEU A 776 -23.69 51.21 58.48
C LEU A 776 -23.17 50.92 59.91
N THR A 777 -23.42 51.83 60.85
CA THR A 777 -23.02 51.71 62.27
C THR A 777 -24.15 52.15 63.20
N GLY A 778 -24.03 51.83 64.50
CA GLY A 778 -24.94 52.32 65.54
C GLY A 778 -26.31 51.61 65.63
N LYS A 779 -27.25 52.22 66.39
CA LYS A 779 -28.59 51.67 66.71
C LYS A 779 -29.67 51.97 65.65
N ASN A 780 -29.47 52.98 64.78
CA ASN A 780 -30.47 53.44 63.80
C ASN A 780 -30.35 52.79 62.40
N ARG A 781 -29.83 51.56 62.32
CA ARG A 781 -29.56 50.86 61.05
C ARG A 781 -30.81 50.65 60.18
N LYS A 782 -31.96 50.43 60.81
CA LYS A 782 -33.24 50.21 60.12
C LYS A 782 -33.66 51.44 59.32
N GLN A 783 -33.73 52.60 59.97
CA GLN A 783 -34.11 53.87 59.34
C GLN A 783 -33.13 54.28 58.23
N LEU A 784 -31.84 53.99 58.41
CA LEU A 784 -30.83 54.27 57.40
C LEU A 784 -31.10 53.52 56.08
N MET A 785 -31.44 52.24 56.15
CA MET A 785 -31.68 51.40 54.97
C MET A 785 -33.02 51.68 54.29
N GLU A 786 -34.04 52.09 55.05
CA GLU A 786 -35.37 52.43 54.52
C GLU A 786 -35.37 53.76 53.72
N ASN A 787 -34.43 54.67 54.02
CA ASN A 787 -34.37 56.01 53.44
C ASN A 787 -33.30 56.19 52.35
N LEU A 788 -32.75 55.11 51.79
CA LEU A 788 -31.72 55.20 50.76
C LEU A 788 -32.29 55.72 49.43
N GLN A 789 -31.58 56.67 48.82
CA GLN A 789 -31.95 57.33 47.57
C GLN A 789 -30.83 57.19 46.52
N PRO A 790 -31.07 57.55 45.24
CA PRO A 790 -29.98 57.76 44.29
C PRO A 790 -28.88 58.67 44.88
N PHE A 791 -27.64 58.45 44.47
CA PHE A 791 -26.41 59.04 45.04
C PHE A 791 -26.00 58.58 46.44
N ASP A 792 -26.83 57.82 47.17
CA ASP A 792 -26.41 57.24 48.45
C ASP A 792 -25.45 56.07 48.26
N LEU A 793 -24.33 56.12 48.98
CA LEU A 793 -23.34 55.05 49.06
C LEU A 793 -23.32 54.46 50.47
N LEU A 794 -23.92 53.29 50.65
CA LEU A 794 -23.87 52.57 51.92
C LEU A 794 -22.59 51.74 52.01
N ILE A 795 -21.80 51.96 53.06
CA ILE A 795 -20.57 51.20 53.35
C ILE A 795 -20.82 50.32 54.56
N THR A 796 -20.57 49.01 54.43
CA THR A 796 -20.78 48.02 55.50
C THR A 796 -19.64 46.99 55.55
N SER A 797 -19.58 46.23 56.65
CA SER A 797 -18.65 45.11 56.79
C SER A 797 -19.29 43.77 56.47
N TYR A 798 -18.48 42.77 56.14
CA TYR A 798 -18.97 41.40 55.93
C TYR A 798 -19.71 40.82 57.14
N THR A 799 -19.33 41.21 58.36
CA THR A 799 -20.03 40.79 59.58
C THR A 799 -21.45 41.37 59.62
N LEU A 800 -21.60 42.65 59.31
CA LEU A 800 -22.90 43.32 59.28
C LEU A 800 -23.76 42.89 58.10
N LEU A 801 -23.16 42.53 56.96
CA LEU A 801 -23.87 41.91 55.84
C LEU A 801 -24.64 40.67 56.28
N VAL A 802 -24.03 39.81 57.09
CA VAL A 802 -24.70 38.61 57.62
C VAL A 802 -25.78 38.98 58.63
N MET A 803 -25.47 39.87 59.58
CA MET A 803 -26.41 40.27 60.64
C MET A 803 -27.67 40.96 60.11
N GLU A 804 -27.55 41.79 59.06
CA GLU A 804 -28.65 42.59 58.51
C GLU A 804 -29.11 42.07 57.13
N SER A 805 -28.80 40.81 56.77
CA SER A 805 -29.05 40.27 55.43
C SER A 805 -30.52 40.36 55.01
N ASP A 806 -31.45 40.17 55.94
CA ASP A 806 -32.89 40.23 55.69
C ASP A 806 -33.39 41.62 55.28
N ARG A 807 -32.67 42.67 55.67
CA ARG A 807 -32.97 44.05 55.28
C ARG A 807 -32.23 44.42 54.00
N LEU A 808 -30.95 44.08 53.92
CA LEU A 808 -30.11 44.40 52.76
C LEU A 808 -30.60 43.74 51.47
N LYS A 809 -31.18 42.52 51.55
CA LYS A 809 -31.77 41.82 50.39
C LYS A 809 -33.05 42.47 49.85
N LYS A 810 -33.73 43.30 50.64
CA LYS A 810 -34.98 44.00 50.24
C LYS A 810 -34.72 45.29 49.47
N VAL A 811 -33.51 45.84 49.57
CA VAL A 811 -33.12 47.06 48.85
C VAL A 811 -32.73 46.67 47.42
N SER A 812 -33.24 47.41 46.43
CA SER A 812 -32.83 47.25 45.03
C SER A 812 -31.62 48.14 44.78
N TRP A 813 -30.44 47.53 44.72
CA TRP A 813 -29.17 48.24 44.55
C TRP A 813 -28.89 48.52 43.07
N ARG A 814 -28.36 49.70 42.78
CA ARG A 814 -27.82 49.97 41.44
C ARG A 814 -26.49 49.26 41.23
N VAL A 815 -25.60 49.38 42.22
CA VAL A 815 -24.28 48.72 42.25
C VAL A 815 -24.08 48.06 43.61
N VAL A 816 -23.59 46.82 43.60
CA VAL A 816 -23.02 46.18 44.79
C VAL A 816 -21.56 45.87 44.51
N LEU A 817 -20.67 46.35 45.38
CA LEU A 817 -19.24 46.10 45.36
C LEU A 817 -18.84 45.27 46.57
N LEU A 818 -18.16 44.15 46.35
CA LEU A 818 -17.48 43.40 47.41
C LEU A 818 -15.98 43.60 47.31
N ASP A 819 -15.40 44.22 48.33
CA ASP A 819 -13.97 44.47 48.43
C ASP A 819 -13.27 43.34 49.19
N GLU A 820 -12.06 42.99 48.76
CA GLU A 820 -11.37 41.76 49.19
C GLU A 820 -12.28 40.53 49.09
N ALA A 821 -12.79 40.30 47.88
CA ALA A 821 -13.84 39.32 47.61
C ALA A 821 -13.47 37.87 47.97
N GLN A 822 -12.19 37.54 48.24
CA GLN A 822 -11.82 36.26 48.85
C GLN A 822 -12.58 35.97 50.17
N ALA A 823 -13.13 37.00 50.82
CA ALA A 823 -14.01 36.84 51.98
C ALA A 823 -15.27 35.98 51.72
N ILE A 824 -15.71 35.85 50.46
CA ILE A 824 -16.85 35.01 50.06
C ILE A 824 -16.42 33.79 49.22
N LYS A 825 -15.16 33.38 49.21
CA LYS A 825 -14.68 32.28 48.33
C LYS A 825 -15.37 30.93 48.56
N ASN A 826 -15.87 30.66 49.77
CA ASN A 826 -16.58 29.42 50.11
C ASN A 826 -18.10 29.63 50.10
N ALA A 827 -18.78 28.91 49.20
CA ALA A 827 -20.23 28.95 48.97
C ALA A 827 -21.08 28.61 50.20
N GLU A 828 -20.61 27.72 51.08
CA GLU A 828 -21.34 27.22 52.25
C GLU A 828 -21.41 28.22 53.40
N THR A 829 -20.57 29.26 53.37
CA THR A 829 -20.49 30.22 54.46
C THR A 829 -21.73 31.12 54.50
N LYS A 830 -22.19 31.47 55.71
CA LYS A 830 -23.27 32.47 55.91
C LYS A 830 -22.98 33.80 55.22
N ARG A 831 -21.69 34.19 55.13
CA ARG A 831 -21.23 35.38 54.41
C ARG A 831 -21.52 35.29 52.92
N SER A 832 -21.12 34.20 52.27
CA SER A 832 -21.40 33.96 50.86
C SER A 832 -22.91 33.92 50.59
N GLN A 833 -23.67 33.16 51.38
CA GLN A 833 -25.13 33.07 51.23
C GLN A 833 -25.82 34.43 51.36
N ALA A 834 -25.39 35.27 52.32
CA ALA A 834 -25.93 36.63 52.48
C ALA A 834 -25.59 37.52 51.27
N ALA A 835 -24.36 37.44 50.73
CA ALA A 835 -23.95 38.19 49.55
C ALA A 835 -24.75 37.78 48.29
N MET A 836 -24.98 36.47 48.10
CA MET A 836 -25.72 35.94 46.94
C MET A 836 -27.17 36.46 46.87
N ASN A 837 -27.78 36.72 48.03
CA ASN A 837 -29.15 37.22 48.14
C ASN A 837 -29.30 38.73 47.85
N LEU A 838 -28.21 39.45 47.60
CA LEU A 838 -28.26 40.87 47.26
C LEU A 838 -28.78 41.07 45.83
N MET A 839 -29.81 41.90 45.71
CA MET A 839 -30.45 42.27 44.45
C MET A 839 -29.79 43.53 43.88
N ALA A 840 -29.04 43.39 42.79
CA ALA A 840 -28.34 44.51 42.16
C ALA A 840 -28.37 44.44 40.64
N LYS A 841 -28.44 45.59 39.96
CA LYS A 841 -28.33 45.67 38.49
C LYS A 841 -26.91 45.44 37.98
N PHE A 842 -25.90 45.84 38.75
CA PHE A 842 -24.49 45.61 38.45
C PHE A 842 -23.78 45.16 39.73
N LYS A 843 -23.01 44.07 39.64
CA LYS A 843 -22.25 43.50 40.76
C LYS A 843 -20.77 43.52 40.40
N MET A 844 -19.96 44.04 41.32
CA MET A 844 -18.52 44.13 41.13
C MET A 844 -17.81 43.50 42.32
N ILE A 845 -16.70 42.83 42.04
CA ILE A 845 -15.78 42.34 43.06
C ILE A 845 -14.40 42.94 42.82
N THR A 846 -13.72 43.31 43.90
CA THR A 846 -12.32 43.73 43.89
C THR A 846 -11.50 42.74 44.72
N THR A 847 -10.39 42.26 44.17
CA THR A 847 -9.48 41.33 44.88
C THR A 847 -8.08 41.45 44.29
N GLY A 848 -7.03 41.22 45.09
CA GLY A 848 -5.66 41.08 44.58
C GLY A 848 -5.33 39.66 44.11
N THR A 849 -6.10 38.66 44.53
CA THR A 849 -5.85 37.23 44.30
C THR A 849 -7.17 36.49 44.08
N PRO A 850 -7.72 36.50 42.84
CA PRO A 850 -9.03 35.91 42.56
C PRO A 850 -9.06 34.37 42.69
N ILE A 851 -7.90 33.70 42.68
CA ILE A 851 -7.74 32.26 42.87
C ILE A 851 -6.63 32.05 43.89
N GLU A 852 -6.90 31.40 45.02
CA GLU A 852 -5.87 31.07 46.01
C GLU A 852 -5.51 29.57 45.93
N ASN A 853 -6.52 28.68 45.98
CA ASN A 853 -6.26 27.24 46.19
C ASN A 853 -6.90 26.33 45.14
N HIS A 854 -8.16 26.59 44.75
CA HIS A 854 -8.89 25.70 43.83
C HIS A 854 -9.95 26.43 43.01
N LEU A 855 -10.28 25.89 41.82
CA LEU A 855 -11.23 26.49 40.86
C LEU A 855 -12.65 26.73 41.44
N GLY A 856 -13.04 25.99 42.48
CA GLY A 856 -14.31 26.24 43.20
C GLY A 856 -14.41 27.62 43.86
N GLU A 857 -13.28 28.25 44.24
CA GLU A 857 -13.27 29.61 44.79
C GLU A 857 -13.68 30.62 43.71
N LEU A 858 -13.11 30.48 42.51
CA LEU A 858 -13.45 31.28 41.33
C LEU A 858 -14.91 31.09 40.94
N TRP A 859 -15.41 29.85 40.94
CA TRP A 859 -16.81 29.55 40.65
C TRP A 859 -17.76 30.34 41.56
N ASN A 860 -17.48 30.38 42.87
CA ASN A 860 -18.37 31.08 43.79
C ASN A 860 -18.30 32.62 43.62
N LEU A 861 -17.12 33.17 43.32
CA LEU A 861 -16.98 34.59 42.97
C LEU A 861 -17.78 34.94 41.71
N PHE A 862 -17.64 34.14 40.65
CA PHE A 862 -18.33 34.34 39.39
C PHE A 862 -19.83 34.10 39.49
N ARG A 863 -20.28 33.17 40.35
CA ARG A 863 -21.69 32.98 40.67
C ARG A 863 -22.32 34.23 41.29
N PHE A 864 -21.57 34.99 42.10
CA PHE A 864 -22.07 36.24 42.65
C PHE A 864 -22.24 37.32 41.58
N ILE A 865 -21.21 37.55 40.75
CA ILE A 865 -21.21 38.63 39.75
C ILE A 865 -22.03 38.29 38.50
N ASN A 866 -22.01 37.03 38.05
CA ASN A 866 -22.68 36.52 36.84
C ASN A 866 -23.28 35.13 37.12
N PRO A 867 -24.45 35.05 37.78
CA PRO A 867 -25.11 33.79 38.09
C PRO A 867 -25.34 32.94 36.83
N GLY A 868 -25.02 31.65 36.89
CA GLY A 868 -25.22 30.68 35.79
C GLY A 868 -24.09 30.62 34.75
N LEU A 869 -23.06 31.47 34.83
CA LEU A 869 -21.98 31.51 33.84
C LEU A 869 -21.11 30.24 33.83
N LEU A 870 -20.81 29.68 35.01
CA LEU A 870 -19.89 28.55 35.18
C LEU A 870 -20.61 27.28 35.64
N GLY A 871 -21.90 27.13 35.31
CA GLY A 871 -22.76 26.03 35.76
C GLY A 871 -23.75 26.46 36.83
#